data_AF-A0A8H4P2V2-F1
#
_entry.id   AF-A0A8H4P2V2-F1
#
_cell.length_a   1.000
_cell.length_b   1.000
_cell.length_c   1.000
_cell.angle_alpha   90.00
_cell.angle_beta   90.00
_cell.angle_gamma   90.00
#
_symmetry.space_group_name_H-M   'P 1'
#
loop_
_entity.id
_entity.type
_entity.pdbx_description
1 polymer ?
#
loop_
_entity_poly.entity_id
_entity_poly.type
_entity_poly.pdbx_seq_one_letter_code
_entity_poly.pdbx_strand_id
1 'polypeptide(L)'
;MVSFVTVNGATLAYEISGPEDGPLMITLHGGRGMGKAFMVLEETQAHFTRIGDHRSDYKVYSRLNDRLRVVSFDYRGHGQSSRTKPYTFKQLVDDIEGVRQHFVGPDEKFIIRGGSFGGFLAQQYAITYPSRLSHLILRGTAASHHHEEGAIKTLEGRISKVPSFSKEMLRDKVFGAFEDDTEFRLVHFATMPLYREDYDANGGLKGCRDTVYVAESHNDLYSQEEKYFDYTEKLGTIEAKTLVIVGDQDWICPPASCRIGTTVATNALLTGNGEKFAFATTKGFKDVCVIGDQSRPELFNLSIRKASVLHSSVIEIDERITIDDYDLNPHPLNQDRIHEDPDLVKTPSGEIIRILKRPDEESIRKQLEALRSNGYTSLAVCFMHAYIFPDHEKAVERIARDVGFEFVTISSDTSPAINFLNRSNSTCSEAYLYPIIRRYVDNFQSGFKVPPRRVEFMCSDGGLKQADRFRGNEALLSGPAGGVVGIARCFDSDDGTAVIGFDMGGTSTDVSRYDGKYDFLQQTSIAGRTINLSMLNIATVAAGGGSILFARNGLLTVGPESAGAHPGPACYRKGGPLTVTDANLFLGRLVLSSFPAIFGESGDQELDTEIVTRKFKEITAEFNHQTSQSLTPEEVASGFLNIANETMSRPIRNATEARGYAPENHNLVSFGGAGGQHACSIADKLGIKRILIHKLSSLLSAHGIAHAELQYETFEPFAAKLNEGAMAGVNELLDKLKKRVTEELVSQKASEDSLVFDEALVLKYFGTDTNLSISKPADGDYAAAFTQMHLPEFAFSMTRPIIIESVKVRGTGSTGAPDLEKTAHQELVSSKQTPYSSHKSTQKVYLDGVWTETGVFKLEDILEGSIISGPAIIIDKTQTILVESLFKAYVLTNYVVLEKASAMKEKSTELPTTQATTSKDNLDPIQLSVFAHRFMAIAEQMGNTLQRTSISSSIKERLDFSCAIFSPGGKLVANAPHIPIHLGSMQFAVQAQHRHWLGKLKPGDVLLTNHPSWGGTHLPDLTVVTPVFVGDEIAFYVASRGHHTDIGGMGITSMMPESRSLWEEGIIVPTMKI
;
A
#
# COMPACT_ATOMS: atom_id res chain seq x y z
N MET A 1 57.18 14.00 20.45
CA MET A 1 57.94 14.89 19.55
C MET A 1 57.05 15.12 18.35
N VAL A 2 56.76 16.38 17.99
CA VAL A 2 55.97 16.70 16.79
C VAL A 2 56.89 16.57 15.58
N SER A 3 56.47 15.80 14.59
CA SER A 3 57.21 15.60 13.33
C SER A 3 56.62 16.50 12.24
N PHE A 4 57.39 16.74 11.18
CA PHE A 4 56.95 17.54 10.04
C PHE A 4 57.09 16.75 8.74
N VAL A 5 56.10 16.87 7.86
CA VAL A 5 56.10 16.29 6.51
C VAL A 5 55.82 17.39 5.50
N THR A 6 56.59 17.44 4.41
CA THR A 6 56.35 18.41 3.34
C THR A 6 55.59 17.76 2.21
N VAL A 7 54.38 18.24 1.93
CA VAL A 7 53.49 17.78 0.85
C VAL A 7 52.90 19.00 0.13
N ASN A 8 52.82 18.95 -1.19
CA ASN A 8 52.21 20.01 -2.02
C ASN A 8 52.65 21.45 -1.66
N GLY A 9 53.94 21.63 -1.33
CA GLY A 9 54.51 22.94 -0.95
C GLY A 9 54.18 23.42 0.47
N ALA A 10 53.42 22.66 1.27
CA ALA A 10 53.16 22.92 2.67
C ALA A 10 53.96 21.98 3.57
N THR A 11 54.44 22.49 4.70
CA THR A 11 55.08 21.70 5.74
C THR A 11 54.07 21.46 6.86
N LEU A 12 53.60 20.22 6.99
CA LEU A 12 52.52 19.84 7.88
C LEU A 12 53.05 19.19 9.16
N ALA A 13 52.61 19.67 10.31
CA ALA A 13 52.93 19.09 11.62
C ALA A 13 52.07 17.85 11.87
N TYR A 14 52.67 16.73 12.27
CA TYR A 14 51.97 15.47 12.50
C TYR A 14 52.51 14.67 13.69
N GLU A 15 51.67 13.77 14.19
CA GLU A 15 52.03 12.68 15.11
C GLU A 15 51.63 11.33 14.50
N ILE A 16 52.44 10.30 14.77
CA ILE A 16 52.24 8.94 14.26
C ILE A 16 52.51 7.90 15.35
N SER A 17 51.72 6.83 15.40
CA SER A 17 51.98 5.66 16.26
C SER A 17 51.41 4.39 15.67
N GLY A 18 52.00 3.25 16.03
CA GLY A 18 51.57 1.91 15.63
C GLY A 18 52.60 1.19 14.77
N PRO A 19 52.34 -0.06 14.40
CA PRO A 19 53.25 -0.86 13.57
C PRO A 19 53.43 -0.21 12.19
N GLU A 20 54.66 -0.20 11.66
CA GLU A 20 54.97 0.42 10.36
C GLU A 20 54.21 -0.24 9.19
N ASP A 21 53.99 -1.55 9.32
CA ASP A 21 53.25 -2.46 8.43
C ASP A 21 51.75 -2.57 8.74
N GLY A 22 51.27 -1.85 9.76
CA GLY A 22 49.84 -1.80 10.09
C GLY A 22 49.02 -0.99 9.08
N PRO A 23 47.72 -1.29 8.92
CA PRO A 23 46.83 -0.47 8.11
C PRO A 23 46.83 1.00 8.57
N LEU A 24 47.01 1.92 7.63
CA LEU A 24 47.06 3.35 7.92
C LEU A 24 45.66 3.89 8.25
N MET A 25 45.59 4.68 9.31
CA MET A 25 44.43 5.50 9.66
C MET A 25 44.85 6.97 9.75
N ILE A 26 44.29 7.82 8.89
CA ILE A 26 44.47 9.27 8.98
C ILE A 26 43.26 9.87 9.71
N THR A 27 43.52 10.61 10.78
CA THR A 27 42.49 11.32 11.53
C THR A 27 42.55 12.82 11.25
N LEU A 28 41.40 13.38 10.89
CA LEU A 28 41.20 14.78 10.54
C LEU A 28 40.45 15.50 11.67
N HIS A 29 41.11 16.49 12.27
CA HIS A 29 40.55 17.26 13.37
C HIS A 29 39.48 18.28 12.92
N GLY A 30 38.57 18.63 13.83
CA GLY A 30 37.58 19.67 13.60
C GLY A 30 38.15 21.09 13.74
N GLY A 31 37.39 22.09 13.29
CA GLY A 31 37.72 23.51 13.44
C GLY A 31 38.52 24.11 12.28
N ARG A 32 37.97 25.18 11.67
CA ARG A 32 38.63 25.95 10.61
C ARG A 32 39.54 27.02 11.23
N GLY A 33 40.81 27.05 10.83
CA GLY A 33 41.80 28.01 11.32
C GLY A 33 42.22 27.81 12.78
N MET A 34 42.09 26.61 13.35
CA MET A 34 42.49 26.31 14.74
C MET A 34 43.63 25.29 14.79
N GLY A 35 44.51 25.38 15.80
CA GLY A 35 45.54 24.40 16.18
C GLY A 35 46.27 24.79 17.47
N LYS A 36 47.48 24.32 17.81
CA LYS A 36 48.14 24.64 19.12
C LYS A 36 49.67 24.86 19.05
N ALA A 37 50.21 25.78 19.85
CA ALA A 37 51.61 26.26 19.84
C ALA A 37 52.64 25.35 20.58
N PHE A 38 53.94 25.72 20.48
CA PHE A 38 55.13 24.87 20.75
C PHE A 38 55.59 24.71 22.22
N MET A 39 54.93 25.25 23.26
CA MET A 39 55.44 25.13 24.65
C MET A 39 54.61 24.27 25.63
N VAL A 40 55.36 23.45 26.38
CA VAL A 40 54.98 22.36 27.30
C VAL A 40 54.61 22.88 28.70
N LEU A 41 53.67 22.23 29.39
CA LEU A 41 53.76 22.00 30.85
C LEU A 41 53.19 20.63 31.22
N GLU A 42 53.82 20.03 32.24
CA GLU A 42 53.69 18.66 32.74
C GLU A 42 52.25 18.16 32.96
N GLU A 43 52.07 16.87 32.68
CA GLU A 43 50.84 16.13 32.96
C GLU A 43 50.71 15.86 34.46
N THR A 44 49.90 16.65 35.14
CA THR A 44 49.21 16.19 36.36
C THR A 44 47.71 16.36 36.18
N GLN A 45 47.01 15.22 36.36
CA GLN A 45 45.57 14.98 36.43
C GLN A 45 44.64 16.18 36.12
N ALA A 46 44.11 16.22 34.90
CA ALA A 46 42.85 16.92 34.61
C ALA A 46 42.14 16.30 33.39
N HIS A 47 40.91 15.82 33.61
CA HIS A 47 39.98 15.30 32.60
C HIS A 47 39.36 16.41 31.73
N PHE A 48 40.15 17.35 31.19
CA PHE A 48 39.62 18.47 30.40
C PHE A 48 40.16 18.57 28.98
N THR A 49 39.25 19.03 28.11
CA THR A 49 39.19 18.82 26.66
C THR A 49 40.14 19.65 25.83
N ARG A 50 40.82 18.97 24.90
CA ARG A 50 41.65 19.54 23.84
C ARG A 50 40.75 19.69 22.60
N ILE A 51 40.69 20.87 21.97
CA ILE A 51 39.85 21.12 20.78
C ILE A 51 40.70 21.75 19.68
N GLY A 52 40.61 21.19 18.47
CA GLY A 52 41.00 21.88 17.24
C GLY A 52 42.44 21.66 16.77
N ASP A 53 43.14 20.61 17.20
CA ASP A 53 44.47 20.26 16.70
C ASP A 53 44.64 18.75 16.47
N HIS A 54 45.67 18.35 15.73
CA HIS A 54 45.97 16.94 15.47
C HIS A 54 46.19 16.09 16.73
N ARG A 55 46.73 16.68 17.81
CA ARG A 55 47.01 15.98 19.07
C ARG A 55 45.74 15.60 19.82
N SER A 56 44.67 16.37 19.67
CA SER A 56 43.38 16.09 20.30
C SER A 56 42.78 14.78 19.80
N ASP A 57 42.79 14.56 18.48
CA ASP A 57 42.35 13.30 17.88
C ASP A 57 43.41 12.21 18.06
N TYR A 58 44.70 12.52 17.90
CA TYR A 58 45.79 11.55 18.09
C TYR A 58 45.74 10.90 19.48
N LYS A 59 45.56 11.66 20.56
CA LYS A 59 45.48 11.10 21.93
C LYS A 59 44.33 10.10 22.10
N VAL A 60 43.24 10.27 21.36
CA VAL A 60 42.09 9.37 21.42
C VAL A 60 42.36 8.12 20.59
N TYR A 61 42.84 8.29 19.36
CA TYR A 61 42.94 7.21 18.38
C TYR A 61 44.26 6.43 18.44
N SER A 62 45.33 7.01 18.96
CA SER A 62 46.60 6.30 19.22
C SER A 62 46.43 5.10 20.15
N ARG A 63 45.31 4.98 20.89
CA ARG A 63 44.97 3.77 21.65
C ARG A 63 44.72 2.53 20.78
N LEU A 64 44.55 2.71 19.47
CA LEU A 64 44.40 1.65 18.47
C LEU A 64 45.75 1.26 17.84
N ASN A 65 46.86 1.76 18.38
CA ASN A 65 48.20 1.55 17.83
C ASN A 65 48.71 0.11 17.95
N ASP A 66 47.99 -0.78 18.64
CA ASP A 66 48.25 -2.22 18.65
C ASP A 66 47.84 -2.89 17.33
N ARG A 67 46.98 -2.24 16.53
CA ARG A 67 46.42 -2.79 15.28
C ARG A 67 46.54 -1.87 14.08
N LEU A 68 46.58 -0.56 14.29
CA LEU A 68 46.54 0.45 13.23
C LEU A 68 47.75 1.37 13.32
N ARG A 69 48.22 1.81 12.16
CA ARG A 69 49.19 2.90 12.06
C ARG A 69 48.42 4.21 12.00
N VAL A 70 48.32 4.92 13.13
CA VAL A 70 47.49 6.12 13.27
C VAL A 70 48.34 7.37 13.01
N VAL A 71 47.90 8.19 12.06
CA VAL A 71 48.48 9.49 11.71
C VAL A 71 47.45 10.59 11.94
N SER A 72 47.88 11.65 12.64
CA SER A 72 47.09 12.87 12.82
C SER A 72 47.97 14.06 12.48
N PHE A 73 47.47 15.02 11.70
CA PHE A 73 48.25 16.20 11.30
C PHE A 73 47.42 17.49 11.28
N ASP A 74 48.07 18.64 11.51
CA ASP A 74 47.46 19.95 11.37
C ASP A 74 47.40 20.32 9.88
N TYR A 75 46.27 20.81 9.39
CA TYR A 75 46.15 21.26 7.99
C TYR A 75 47.06 22.46 7.70
N ARG A 76 47.40 22.73 6.43
CA ARG A 76 48.00 24.02 6.06
C ARG A 76 47.15 25.18 6.60
N GLY A 77 47.79 26.24 7.08
CA GLY A 77 47.09 27.37 7.71
C GLY A 77 46.53 27.07 9.11
N HIS A 78 46.75 25.88 9.66
CA HIS A 78 46.29 25.48 11.00
C HIS A 78 47.48 25.16 11.91
N GLY A 79 47.32 25.47 13.20
CA GLY A 79 48.27 25.07 14.24
C GLY A 79 49.73 25.34 13.93
N GLN A 80 50.53 24.27 13.89
CA GLN A 80 51.99 24.33 13.64
C GLN A 80 52.37 24.12 12.17
N SER A 81 51.40 23.83 11.31
CA SER A 81 51.65 23.65 9.89
C SER A 81 51.90 24.99 9.21
N SER A 82 52.63 24.95 8.08
CA SER A 82 52.96 26.15 7.34
C SER A 82 51.70 26.89 6.88
N ARG A 83 51.76 28.22 6.88
CA ARG A 83 50.70 29.10 6.39
C ARG A 83 50.72 29.22 4.85
N THR A 84 51.04 28.14 4.15
CA THR A 84 51.14 28.13 2.68
C THR A 84 49.74 28.13 2.06
N LYS A 85 49.38 29.20 1.33
CA LYS A 85 48.12 29.29 0.57
C LYS A 85 48.12 28.36 -0.67
N PRO A 86 46.96 28.00 -1.24
CA PRO A 86 45.59 28.41 -0.85
C PRO A 86 44.97 27.58 0.29
N TYR A 87 43.98 28.15 0.99
CA TYR A 87 43.17 27.47 2.01
C TYR A 87 41.77 27.14 1.47
N THR A 88 41.69 26.13 0.61
CA THR A 88 40.45 25.64 -0.01
C THR A 88 40.21 24.19 0.34
N PHE A 89 38.96 23.71 0.33
CA PHE A 89 38.71 22.29 0.66
C PHE A 89 39.45 21.38 -0.31
N LYS A 90 39.49 21.75 -1.60
CA LYS A 90 40.25 21.04 -2.62
C LYS A 90 41.72 20.90 -2.23
N GLN A 91 42.38 22.01 -1.86
CA GLN A 91 43.81 21.96 -1.53
C GLN A 91 44.08 21.16 -0.26
N LEU A 92 43.19 21.22 0.74
CA LEU A 92 43.30 20.40 1.95
C LEU A 92 43.12 18.91 1.66
N VAL A 93 42.23 18.55 0.72
CA VAL A 93 42.05 17.18 0.23
C VAL A 93 43.27 16.69 -0.55
N ASP A 94 43.86 17.54 -1.40
CA ASP A 94 45.10 17.24 -2.11
C ASP A 94 46.26 17.00 -1.12
N ASP A 95 46.30 17.73 0.00
CA ASP A 95 47.29 17.51 1.06
C ASP A 95 47.09 16.20 1.81
N ILE A 96 45.85 15.82 2.10
CA ILE A 96 45.52 14.51 2.68
C ILE A 96 46.05 13.40 1.76
N GLU A 97 45.87 13.53 0.44
CA GLU A 97 46.42 12.58 -0.53
C GLU A 97 47.94 12.55 -0.50
N GLY A 98 48.60 13.71 -0.43
CA GLY A 98 50.06 13.78 -0.28
C GLY A 98 50.56 13.10 1.00
N VAL A 99 49.87 13.28 2.12
CA VAL A 99 50.19 12.63 3.39
C VAL A 99 50.02 11.11 3.29
N ARG A 100 48.92 10.64 2.68
CA ARG A 100 48.69 9.21 2.44
C ARG A 100 49.84 8.60 1.61
N GLN A 101 50.15 9.21 0.47
CA GLN A 101 51.23 8.75 -0.42
C GLN A 101 52.57 8.69 0.30
N HIS A 102 52.86 9.65 1.18
CA HIS A 102 54.09 9.66 1.96
C HIS A 102 54.21 8.45 2.90
N PHE A 103 53.11 8.00 3.53
CA PHE A 103 53.17 6.94 4.55
C PHE A 103 52.92 5.51 4.04
N VAL A 104 52.10 5.33 3.00
CA VAL A 104 51.74 3.99 2.48
C VAL A 104 51.92 3.82 0.97
N GLY A 105 52.41 4.83 0.25
CA GLY A 105 52.67 4.74 -1.20
C GLY A 105 51.42 4.93 -2.08
N PRO A 106 51.56 4.84 -3.41
CA PRO A 106 50.53 5.30 -4.35
C PRO A 106 49.27 4.43 -4.38
N ASP A 107 49.37 3.12 -4.13
CA ASP A 107 48.29 2.17 -4.42
C ASP A 107 47.58 1.59 -3.19
N GLU A 108 48.10 1.86 -1.99
CA GLU A 108 47.52 1.32 -0.76
C GLU A 108 46.26 2.08 -0.31
N LYS A 109 45.23 1.32 0.07
CA LYS A 109 44.01 1.85 0.67
C LYS A 109 44.25 2.15 2.15
N PHE A 110 43.58 3.17 2.66
CA PHE A 110 43.68 3.55 4.08
C PHE A 110 42.31 3.81 4.70
N ILE A 111 42.29 4.03 6.02
CA ILE A 111 41.11 4.43 6.77
C ILE A 111 41.18 5.95 6.95
N ILE A 112 40.14 6.66 6.53
CA ILE A 112 40.02 8.09 6.81
C ILE A 112 38.93 8.32 7.85
N ARG A 113 39.23 9.21 8.78
CA ARG A 113 38.30 9.56 9.84
C ARG A 113 38.26 11.06 10.03
N GLY A 114 37.06 11.64 10.04
CA GLY A 114 36.86 13.07 10.25
C GLY A 114 35.71 13.36 11.20
N GLY A 115 35.81 14.46 11.96
CA GLY A 115 34.66 14.99 12.69
C GLY A 115 34.54 16.51 12.60
N SER A 116 33.31 17.02 12.66
CA SER A 116 33.02 18.42 12.36
C SER A 116 33.65 18.82 11.01
N PHE A 117 34.43 19.90 10.94
CA PHE A 117 35.12 20.34 9.73
C PHE A 117 35.98 19.25 9.05
N GLY A 118 36.73 18.46 9.82
CA GLY A 118 37.51 17.33 9.27
C GLY A 118 36.64 16.25 8.62
N GLY A 119 35.37 16.16 9.01
CA GLY A 119 34.37 15.32 8.37
C GLY A 119 33.93 15.82 6.99
N PHE A 120 33.93 17.14 6.74
CA PHE A 120 33.69 17.70 5.40
C PHE A 120 34.83 17.29 4.46
N LEU A 121 36.07 17.44 4.93
CA LEU A 121 37.26 17.04 4.16
C LEU A 121 37.31 15.53 3.92
N ALA A 122 36.93 14.71 4.91
CA ALA A 122 36.87 13.25 4.74
C ALA A 122 35.84 12.84 3.67
N GLN A 123 34.67 13.48 3.67
CA GLN A 123 33.64 13.23 2.65
C GLN A 123 34.11 13.67 1.26
N GLN A 124 34.68 14.87 1.14
CA GLN A 124 35.20 15.34 -0.14
C GLN A 124 36.35 14.47 -0.65
N TYR A 125 37.24 14.00 0.24
CA TYR A 125 38.29 13.04 -0.13
C TYR A 125 37.67 11.75 -0.66
N ALA A 126 36.66 11.19 0.02
CA ALA A 126 35.97 9.97 -0.41
C ALA A 126 35.28 10.12 -1.77
N ILE A 127 34.75 11.32 -2.08
CA ILE A 127 34.13 11.63 -3.37
C ILE A 127 35.20 11.81 -4.47
N THR A 128 36.33 12.44 -4.14
CA THR A 128 37.40 12.75 -5.11
C THR A 128 38.25 11.51 -5.42
N TYR A 129 38.47 10.64 -4.42
CA TYR A 129 39.33 9.47 -4.48
C TYR A 129 38.63 8.19 -3.95
N PRO A 130 37.48 7.78 -4.52
CA PRO A 130 36.64 6.71 -3.97
C PRO A 130 37.38 5.37 -3.86
N SER A 131 38.26 5.07 -4.80
CA SER A 131 39.02 3.81 -4.85
C SER A 131 40.17 3.76 -3.84
N ARG A 132 40.53 4.87 -3.18
CA ARG A 132 41.69 4.96 -2.27
C ARG A 132 41.34 4.68 -0.80
N LEU A 133 40.05 4.54 -0.49
CA LEU A 133 39.58 4.28 0.88
C LEU A 133 39.20 2.81 1.07
N SER A 134 39.61 2.26 2.21
CA SER A 134 39.04 1.01 2.72
C SER A 134 37.78 1.29 3.54
N HIS A 135 37.83 2.32 4.37
CA HIS A 135 36.76 2.71 5.30
C HIS A 135 36.72 4.23 5.48
N LEU A 136 35.51 4.76 5.65
CA LEU A 136 35.22 6.15 5.95
C LEU A 136 34.53 6.24 7.32
N ILE A 137 35.06 7.05 8.24
CA ILE A 137 34.47 7.24 9.57
C ILE A 137 34.12 8.72 9.78
N LEU A 138 32.85 9.02 10.00
CA LEU A 138 32.31 10.37 10.16
C LEU A 138 31.75 10.56 11.57
N ARG A 139 32.11 11.67 12.24
CA ARG A 139 31.72 11.94 13.63
C ARG A 139 31.20 13.37 13.81
N GLY A 140 29.90 13.54 14.05
CA GLY A 140 29.28 14.86 14.25
C GLY A 140 29.58 15.82 13.08
N THR A 141 29.24 15.41 11.86
CA THR A 141 29.51 16.16 10.61
C THR A 141 28.32 16.05 9.66
N ALA A 142 28.13 17.07 8.83
CA ALA A 142 27.09 17.14 7.82
C ALA A 142 27.63 16.93 6.40
N ALA A 143 26.74 16.53 5.48
CA ALA A 143 27.05 16.42 4.05
C ALA A 143 26.76 17.71 3.26
N SER A 144 26.12 18.70 3.88
CA SER A 144 25.70 19.95 3.22
C SER A 144 25.67 21.10 4.23
N HIS A 145 25.90 22.33 3.76
CA HIS A 145 25.77 23.57 4.53
C HIS A 145 24.38 23.79 5.14
N HIS A 146 23.33 23.12 4.64
CA HIS A 146 21.96 23.20 5.18
C HIS A 146 21.85 22.80 6.67
N HIS A 147 22.88 22.17 7.25
CA HIS A 147 22.95 21.90 8.68
C HIS A 147 23.04 23.16 9.54
N GLU A 148 23.50 24.30 9.00
CA GLU A 148 23.69 25.54 9.75
C GLU A 148 22.37 26.08 10.32
N GLU A 149 21.26 26.00 9.59
CA GLU A 149 19.96 26.47 10.08
C GLU A 149 19.48 25.67 11.30
N GLY A 150 19.63 24.34 11.25
CA GLY A 150 19.35 23.46 12.38
C GLY A 150 20.30 23.71 13.57
N ALA A 151 21.58 23.98 13.28
CA ALA A 151 22.57 24.36 14.27
C ALA A 151 22.19 25.66 14.98
N ILE A 152 21.84 26.70 14.22
CA ILE A 152 21.43 28.00 14.74
C ILE A 152 20.21 27.84 15.63
N LYS A 153 19.15 27.17 15.16
CA LYS A 153 17.93 26.97 15.97
C LYS A 153 18.20 26.25 17.29
N THR A 154 19.05 25.22 17.24
CA THR A 154 19.41 24.41 18.42
C THR A 154 20.26 25.22 19.41
N LEU A 155 21.26 25.94 18.92
CA LEU A 155 22.17 26.74 19.73
C LEU A 155 21.48 28.01 20.28
N GLU A 156 20.52 28.59 19.54
CA GLU A 156 19.65 29.68 20.03
C GLU A 156 18.83 29.23 21.24
N GLY A 157 18.30 28.00 21.25
CA GLY A 157 17.63 27.43 22.42
C GLY A 157 18.52 27.28 23.65
N ARG A 158 19.85 27.29 23.45
CA ARG A 158 20.87 27.16 24.50
C ARG A 158 21.50 28.50 24.88
N ILE A 159 21.06 29.62 24.29
CA ILE A 159 21.70 30.93 24.47
C ILE A 159 21.68 31.41 25.93
N SER A 160 20.72 30.95 26.73
CA SER A 160 20.66 31.19 28.18
C SER A 160 21.89 30.65 28.95
N LYS A 161 22.63 29.68 28.39
CA LYS A 161 23.90 29.19 28.94
C LYS A 161 25.05 30.18 28.78
N VAL A 162 24.92 31.22 27.93
CA VAL A 162 26.01 32.14 27.54
C VAL A 162 25.54 33.61 27.50
N PRO A 163 25.39 34.28 28.66
CA PRO A 163 24.83 35.63 28.73
C PRO A 163 25.60 36.71 27.95
N SER A 164 26.89 36.48 27.65
CA SER A 164 27.76 37.41 26.93
C SER A 164 27.82 37.15 25.41
N PHE A 165 26.93 36.30 24.87
CA PHE A 165 26.95 35.88 23.47
C PHE A 165 25.60 36.17 22.78
N SER A 166 25.63 36.75 21.57
CA SER A 166 24.42 37.15 20.84
C SER A 166 24.09 36.24 19.66
N LYS A 167 22.85 36.32 19.15
CA LYS A 167 22.43 35.56 17.96
C LYS A 167 23.18 36.01 16.71
N GLU A 168 23.51 37.30 16.62
CA GLU A 168 24.29 37.90 15.53
C GLU A 168 25.72 37.35 15.56
N MET A 169 26.37 37.25 16.73
CA MET A 169 27.70 36.62 16.82
C MET A 169 27.68 35.14 16.38
N LEU A 170 26.58 34.42 16.62
CA LEU A 170 26.44 33.05 16.13
C LEU A 170 26.41 33.00 14.60
N ARG A 171 25.59 33.85 13.97
CA ARG A 171 25.37 33.85 12.52
C ARG A 171 26.54 34.46 11.74
N ASP A 172 27.03 35.60 12.20
CA ASP A 172 27.95 36.46 11.43
C ASP A 172 29.43 36.19 11.76
N LYS A 173 29.72 35.59 12.93
CA LYS A 173 31.09 35.26 13.34
C LYS A 173 31.35 33.76 13.33
N VAL A 174 30.59 32.94 14.08
CA VAL A 174 30.82 31.47 14.14
C VAL A 174 30.58 30.79 12.79
N PHE A 175 29.53 31.20 12.08
CA PHE A 175 29.20 30.72 10.73
C PHE A 175 29.52 31.77 9.65
N GLY A 176 30.51 32.63 9.91
CA GLY A 176 30.88 33.74 9.03
C GLY A 176 32.37 34.03 9.05
N ALA A 177 32.77 35.23 9.45
CA ALA A 177 34.16 35.67 9.39
C ALA A 177 34.59 36.48 10.62
N PHE A 178 35.87 36.42 10.93
CA PHE A 178 36.51 37.15 12.03
C PHE A 178 37.42 38.27 11.51
N GLU A 179 37.53 39.36 12.26
CA GLU A 179 38.40 40.50 11.95
C GLU A 179 39.88 40.12 12.16
N ASP A 180 40.19 39.45 13.26
CA ASP A 180 41.54 39.00 13.61
C ASP A 180 41.53 37.77 14.52
N ASP A 181 42.72 37.25 14.83
CA ASP A 181 42.92 36.08 15.69
C ASP A 181 42.41 36.31 17.13
N THR A 182 42.35 37.56 17.59
CA THR A 182 41.87 37.92 18.94
C THR A 182 40.35 37.83 19.01
N GLU A 183 39.65 38.38 18.02
CA GLU A 183 38.19 38.26 17.91
C GLU A 183 37.79 36.79 17.80
N PHE A 184 38.48 36.02 16.95
CA PHE A 184 38.21 34.59 16.80
C PHE A 184 38.36 33.86 18.14
N ARG A 185 39.43 34.13 18.90
CA ARG A 185 39.63 33.54 20.23
C ARG A 185 38.50 33.89 21.21
N LEU A 186 38.11 35.16 21.29
CA LEU A 186 37.10 35.63 22.25
C LEU A 186 35.71 35.06 21.94
N VAL A 187 35.30 35.10 20.68
CA VAL A 187 34.02 34.54 20.22
C VAL A 187 34.00 33.02 20.39
N HIS A 188 35.11 32.33 20.07
CA HIS A 188 35.19 30.89 20.28
C HIS A 188 35.04 30.54 21.77
N PHE A 189 35.72 31.24 22.68
CA PHE A 189 35.58 31.01 24.12
C PHE A 189 34.14 31.22 24.59
N ALA A 190 33.49 32.31 24.17
CA ALA A 190 32.11 32.62 24.53
C ALA A 190 31.09 31.57 24.04
N THR A 191 31.38 30.87 22.94
CA THR A 191 30.46 29.92 22.30
C THR A 191 30.59 28.48 22.79
N MET A 192 31.75 28.09 23.34
CA MET A 192 32.00 26.71 23.77
C MET A 192 30.90 26.09 24.67
N PRO A 193 30.27 26.82 25.61
CA PRO A 193 29.24 26.24 26.48
C PRO A 193 27.98 25.80 25.71
N LEU A 194 27.72 26.36 24.52
CA LEU A 194 26.57 25.96 23.69
C LEU A 194 26.71 24.53 23.15
N TYR A 195 27.94 24.09 22.92
CA TYR A 195 28.27 22.79 22.32
C TYR A 195 28.36 21.65 23.35
N ARG A 196 28.07 21.89 24.64
CA ARG A 196 28.23 20.90 25.70
C ARG A 196 27.09 20.93 26.72
N GLU A 197 26.83 19.78 27.32
CA GLU A 197 25.93 19.72 28.47
C GLU A 197 26.62 20.17 29.76
N ASP A 198 27.80 19.60 30.04
CA ASP A 198 28.67 20.04 31.14
C ASP A 198 29.84 20.87 30.59
N TYR A 199 29.98 22.11 31.06
CA TYR A 199 31.05 23.03 30.64
C TYR A 199 31.91 23.49 31.82
N ASP A 200 33.20 23.17 31.76
CA ASP A 200 34.22 23.73 32.67
C ASP A 200 34.83 24.99 32.06
N ALA A 201 34.51 26.13 32.65
CA ALA A 201 35.02 27.43 32.21
C ALA A 201 36.55 27.56 32.37
N ASN A 202 37.15 26.95 33.39
CA ASN A 202 38.60 27.05 33.61
C ASN A 202 39.36 26.23 32.56
N GLY A 203 38.91 25.01 32.29
CA GLY A 203 39.40 24.17 31.21
C GLY A 203 39.20 24.80 29.83
N GLY A 204 38.05 25.41 29.59
CA GLY A 204 37.76 26.16 28.36
C GLY A 204 38.71 27.33 28.14
N LEU A 205 38.94 28.14 29.17
CA LEU A 205 39.85 29.29 29.11
C LEU A 205 41.30 28.85 28.84
N LYS A 206 41.76 27.81 29.54
CA LYS A 206 43.07 27.21 29.33
C LYS A 206 43.20 26.69 27.89
N GLY A 207 42.16 26.02 27.39
CA GLY A 207 42.07 25.56 25.99
C GLY A 207 42.23 26.72 25.00
N CYS A 208 41.40 27.76 25.11
CA CYS A 208 41.46 28.93 24.23
C CYS A 208 42.79 29.69 24.29
N ARG A 209 43.44 29.75 25.45
CA ARG A 209 44.76 30.36 25.56
C ARG A 209 45.83 29.54 24.81
N ASP A 210 45.76 28.22 24.93
CA ASP A 210 46.76 27.33 24.35
C ASP A 210 46.53 27.10 22.84
N THR A 211 45.32 27.35 22.33
CA THR A 211 44.97 27.27 20.90
C THR A 211 45.54 28.46 20.09
N VAL A 212 46.18 28.12 18.97
CA VAL A 212 46.55 29.01 17.87
C VAL A 212 45.32 29.19 16.99
N TYR A 213 44.86 30.43 16.91
CA TYR A 213 43.79 30.84 16.00
C TYR A 213 44.45 31.49 14.78
N VAL A 214 43.90 31.21 13.61
CA VAL A 214 44.30 31.77 12.31
C VAL A 214 43.02 32.19 11.60
N ALA A 215 42.55 33.40 11.91
CA ALA A 215 41.33 33.99 11.37
C ALA A 215 41.37 34.03 9.83
N GLU A 216 42.53 34.29 9.24
CA GLU A 216 42.70 34.25 7.78
C GLU A 216 42.35 32.88 7.18
N SER A 217 42.84 31.79 7.77
CA SER A 217 42.51 30.44 7.30
C SER A 217 41.05 30.08 7.54
N HIS A 218 40.48 30.54 8.66
CA HIS A 218 39.05 30.37 8.93
C HIS A 218 38.20 31.05 7.86
N ASN A 219 38.48 32.33 7.59
CA ASN A 219 37.73 33.16 6.66
C ASN A 219 37.83 32.64 5.23
N ASP A 220 39.03 32.22 4.77
CA ASP A 220 39.21 31.62 3.45
C ASP A 220 38.37 30.32 3.31
N LEU A 221 38.33 29.49 4.35
CA LEU A 221 37.54 28.23 4.42
C LEU A 221 36.04 28.45 4.73
N TYR A 222 35.63 29.70 4.92
CA TYR A 222 34.24 30.17 5.02
C TYR A 222 33.89 31.17 3.92
N SER A 223 34.74 31.30 2.90
CA SER A 223 34.43 32.07 1.70
C SER A 223 33.14 31.55 1.04
N GLN A 224 32.49 32.36 0.21
CA GLN A 224 31.23 31.99 -0.44
C GLN A 224 31.34 30.63 -1.18
N GLU A 225 32.46 30.38 -1.85
CA GLU A 225 32.71 29.12 -2.58
C GLU A 225 32.80 27.91 -1.65
N GLU A 226 33.46 28.05 -0.50
CA GLU A 226 33.68 26.94 0.45
C GLU A 226 32.53 26.77 1.46
N LYS A 227 31.77 27.84 1.73
CA LYS A 227 30.65 27.83 2.69
C LYS A 227 29.47 27.02 2.17
N TYR A 228 29.05 27.24 0.93
CA TYR A 228 27.84 26.63 0.37
C TYR A 228 28.09 25.27 -0.27
N PHE A 229 28.87 24.42 0.39
CA PHE A 229 29.09 23.05 -0.06
C PHE A 229 27.80 22.22 0.08
N ASP A 230 27.57 21.33 -0.88
CA ASP A 230 26.55 20.28 -0.80
C ASP A 230 27.06 19.02 -1.50
N TYR A 231 27.26 17.96 -0.71
CA TYR A 231 27.72 16.66 -1.20
C TYR A 231 26.57 15.66 -1.36
N THR A 232 25.33 16.02 -1.02
CA THR A 232 24.21 15.08 -0.85
C THR A 232 24.00 14.20 -2.08
N GLU A 233 24.02 14.78 -3.29
CA GLU A 233 23.88 14.04 -4.55
C GLU A 233 25.09 13.15 -4.90
N LYS A 234 26.28 13.49 -4.37
CA LYS A 234 27.54 12.77 -4.63
C LYS A 234 27.83 11.69 -3.60
N LEU A 235 27.07 11.61 -2.50
CA LEU A 235 27.31 10.58 -1.47
C LEU A 235 27.21 9.16 -2.02
N GLY A 236 26.36 8.94 -3.03
CA GLY A 236 26.22 7.64 -3.71
C GLY A 236 27.47 7.18 -4.46
N THR A 237 28.45 8.06 -4.72
CA THR A 237 29.71 7.68 -5.37
C THR A 237 30.76 7.12 -4.39
N ILE A 238 30.47 7.12 -3.09
CA ILE A 238 31.39 6.62 -2.06
C ILE A 238 31.31 5.09 -2.01
N GLU A 239 32.35 4.42 -2.50
CA GLU A 239 32.45 2.95 -2.50
C GLU A 239 32.91 2.36 -1.16
N ALA A 240 33.49 3.19 -0.29
CA ALA A 240 34.08 2.75 0.97
C ALA A 240 33.02 2.42 2.03
N LYS A 241 33.28 1.39 2.84
CA LYS A 241 32.45 1.08 4.02
C LYS A 241 32.43 2.27 4.96
N THR A 242 31.25 2.80 5.23
CA THR A 242 31.09 4.06 5.97
C THR A 242 30.44 3.85 7.33
N LEU A 243 31.06 4.39 8.37
CA LEU A 243 30.52 4.46 9.74
C LEU A 243 30.22 5.92 10.09
N VAL A 244 28.97 6.24 10.41
CA VAL A 244 28.54 7.56 10.87
C VAL A 244 28.20 7.50 12.35
N ILE A 245 28.78 8.39 13.14
CA ILE A 245 28.61 8.49 14.59
C ILE A 245 28.08 9.89 14.91
N VAL A 246 26.86 9.97 15.42
CA VAL A 246 26.22 11.22 15.87
C VAL A 246 25.68 11.04 17.27
N GLY A 247 25.69 12.12 18.06
CA GLY A 247 25.04 12.14 19.36
C GLY A 247 23.52 12.13 19.20
N ASP A 248 22.81 11.55 20.16
CA ASP A 248 21.34 11.52 20.19
C ASP A 248 20.72 12.92 20.33
N GLN A 249 21.47 13.88 20.87
CA GLN A 249 21.10 15.30 21.01
C GLN A 249 21.77 16.21 19.96
N ASP A 250 22.47 15.64 18.99
CA ASP A 250 23.14 16.41 17.94
C ASP A 250 22.12 16.91 16.90
N TRP A 251 22.29 18.13 16.39
CA TRP A 251 21.40 18.71 15.35
C TRP A 251 21.77 18.24 13.94
N ILE A 252 22.85 17.47 13.83
CA ILE A 252 23.44 16.98 12.60
C ILE A 252 22.81 15.61 12.27
N CYS A 253 22.35 15.45 11.01
CA CYS A 253 21.70 14.24 10.49
C CYS A 253 20.34 13.84 11.13
N PRO A 254 19.35 14.75 11.31
CA PRO A 254 18.02 14.33 11.71
C PRO A 254 17.38 13.45 10.63
N PRO A 255 16.52 12.47 10.99
CA PRO A 255 15.79 11.68 10.00
C PRO A 255 15.01 12.58 9.04
N ALA A 256 15.22 12.40 7.72
CA ALA A 256 14.61 13.25 6.71
C ALA A 256 13.08 13.11 6.69
N SER A 257 12.57 11.90 6.86
CA SER A 257 11.13 11.62 6.94
C SER A 257 10.86 10.37 7.77
N CYS A 258 9.64 10.28 8.28
CA CYS A 258 9.02 9.05 8.75
C CYS A 258 7.75 8.82 7.93
N ARG A 259 7.65 7.65 7.28
CA ARG A 259 6.50 7.24 6.48
C ARG A 259 5.86 6.03 7.14
N ILE A 260 4.55 6.04 7.31
CA ILE A 260 3.85 5.02 8.10
C ILE A 260 2.51 4.63 7.49
N GLY A 261 2.22 3.32 7.48
CA GLY A 261 0.87 2.78 7.28
C GLY A 261 0.27 2.35 8.61
N THR A 262 -1.05 2.42 8.77
CA THR A 262 -1.71 2.09 10.04
C THR A 262 -3.02 1.33 9.82
N THR A 263 -3.36 0.46 10.78
CA THR A 263 -4.63 -0.28 10.79
C THR A 263 -5.61 0.27 11.83
N VAL A 264 -5.29 1.39 12.48
CA VAL A 264 -6.10 1.98 13.57
C VAL A 264 -7.53 2.26 13.12
N ALA A 265 -7.74 2.87 11.95
CA ALA A 265 -9.08 3.15 11.43
C ALA A 265 -9.88 1.87 11.15
N THR A 266 -9.29 0.92 10.42
CA THR A 266 -9.93 -0.35 10.08
C THR A 266 -10.30 -1.12 11.35
N ASN A 267 -9.41 -1.18 12.34
CA ASN A 267 -9.67 -1.85 13.62
C ASN A 267 -10.75 -1.14 14.43
N ALA A 268 -10.77 0.19 14.49
CA ALA A 268 -11.80 0.94 15.19
C ALA A 268 -13.19 0.69 14.61
N LEU A 269 -13.30 0.61 13.27
CA LEU A 269 -14.56 0.34 12.58
C LEU A 269 -15.03 -1.12 12.78
N LEU A 270 -14.12 -2.09 12.74
CA LEU A 270 -14.44 -3.52 12.95
C LEU A 270 -14.81 -3.83 14.41
N THR A 271 -14.12 -3.22 15.37
CA THR A 271 -14.32 -3.50 16.80
C THR A 271 -15.38 -2.64 17.46
N GLY A 272 -15.92 -1.63 16.75
CA GLY A 272 -16.92 -0.72 17.30
C GLY A 272 -16.35 0.28 18.32
N ASN A 273 -15.04 0.57 18.26
CA ASN A 273 -14.34 1.47 19.19
C ASN A 273 -14.06 2.84 18.57
N GLY A 274 -15.12 3.52 18.09
CA GLY A 274 -15.03 4.84 17.46
C GLY A 274 -15.37 6.02 18.36
N GLU A 275 -15.31 7.23 17.81
CA GLU A 275 -15.76 8.44 18.49
C GLU A 275 -17.30 8.50 18.56
N LYS A 276 -17.83 8.99 19.68
CA LYS A 276 -19.27 9.26 19.82
C LYS A 276 -19.62 10.55 19.07
N PHE A 277 -20.54 10.48 18.13
CA PHE A 277 -20.96 11.66 17.35
C PHE A 277 -22.48 11.74 17.16
N ALA A 278 -22.96 12.94 16.80
CA ALA A 278 -24.35 13.20 16.41
C ALA A 278 -24.47 13.32 14.89
N PHE A 279 -25.62 12.92 14.32
CA PHE A 279 -25.90 12.97 12.89
C PHE A 279 -27.03 13.96 12.61
N ALA A 280 -26.81 14.93 11.74
CA ALA A 280 -27.83 15.84 11.24
C ALA A 280 -28.20 15.46 9.81
N THR A 281 -29.49 15.25 9.57
CA THR A 281 -30.00 14.83 8.27
C THR A 281 -31.26 15.60 7.88
N THR A 282 -31.62 15.54 6.60
CA THR A 282 -32.87 16.07 6.09
C THR A 282 -34.06 15.43 6.83
N LYS A 283 -35.08 16.22 7.18
CA LYS A 283 -36.30 15.72 7.82
C LYS A 283 -37.01 14.63 7.02
N GLY A 284 -37.46 13.59 7.72
CA GLY A 284 -38.03 12.36 7.18
C GLY A 284 -37.00 11.26 6.92
N PHE A 285 -35.71 11.51 7.17
CA PHE A 285 -34.61 10.59 6.86
C PHE A 285 -33.73 10.20 8.05
N LYS A 286 -34.15 10.48 9.30
CA LYS A 286 -33.39 10.09 10.51
C LYS A 286 -32.96 8.62 10.56
N ASP A 287 -33.76 7.72 9.98
CA ASP A 287 -33.55 6.28 10.04
C ASP A 287 -32.77 5.72 8.82
N VAL A 288 -32.21 6.58 7.94
CA VAL A 288 -31.56 6.14 6.69
C VAL A 288 -30.47 5.08 6.91
N CYS A 289 -29.55 5.31 7.85
CA CYS A 289 -28.49 4.35 8.19
C CYS A 289 -29.01 3.13 8.99
N VAL A 290 -30.17 3.26 9.67
CA VAL A 290 -30.79 2.15 10.43
C VAL A 290 -31.47 1.18 9.48
N ILE A 291 -32.20 1.70 8.50
CA ILE A 291 -32.88 0.92 7.46
C ILE A 291 -31.84 0.22 6.59
N GLY A 292 -30.83 0.97 6.14
CA GLY A 292 -29.80 0.52 5.21
C GLY A 292 -30.38 0.20 3.83
N ASP A 293 -29.77 -0.74 3.13
CA ASP A 293 -30.24 -1.28 1.84
C ASP A 293 -31.12 -2.54 1.99
N GLN A 294 -31.38 -2.95 3.23
CA GLN A 294 -32.10 -4.19 3.58
C GLN A 294 -31.46 -5.49 3.07
N SER A 295 -30.23 -5.44 2.58
CA SER A 295 -29.48 -6.62 2.18
C SER A 295 -29.24 -7.56 3.38
N ARG A 296 -29.18 -8.86 3.10
CA ARG A 296 -28.92 -9.90 4.12
C ARG A 296 -27.56 -10.52 3.83
N PRO A 297 -26.53 -10.26 4.66
CA PRO A 297 -25.21 -10.86 4.47
C PRO A 297 -25.27 -12.39 4.45
N GLU A 298 -26.05 -12.97 5.36
CA GLU A 298 -26.33 -14.40 5.44
C GLU A 298 -27.80 -14.64 5.09
N LEU A 299 -28.06 -14.80 3.79
CA LEU A 299 -29.42 -14.79 3.22
C LEU A 299 -30.39 -15.78 3.90
N PHE A 300 -29.90 -16.96 4.26
CA PHE A 300 -30.69 -18.04 4.84
C PHE A 300 -30.78 -18.00 6.38
N ASN A 301 -30.06 -17.08 7.04
CA ASN A 301 -30.09 -16.99 8.51
C ASN A 301 -31.39 -16.32 8.99
N LEU A 302 -32.21 -17.07 9.74
CA LEU A 302 -33.48 -16.58 10.30
C LEU A 302 -33.28 -15.41 11.28
N SER A 303 -32.14 -15.36 11.97
CA SER A 303 -31.78 -14.28 12.90
C SER A 303 -30.87 -13.27 12.19
N ILE A 304 -31.47 -12.31 11.49
CA ILE A 304 -30.74 -11.28 10.74
C ILE A 304 -29.95 -10.40 11.70
N ARG A 305 -28.63 -10.37 11.56
CA ARG A 305 -27.74 -9.43 12.24
C ARG A 305 -27.29 -8.38 11.26
N LYS A 306 -27.83 -7.16 11.38
CA LYS A 306 -27.39 -5.99 10.61
C LYS A 306 -26.21 -5.31 11.31
N ALA A 307 -25.38 -4.61 10.55
CA ALA A 307 -24.41 -3.69 11.12
C ALA A 307 -25.13 -2.61 11.93
N SER A 308 -24.65 -2.28 13.12
CA SER A 308 -25.20 -1.20 13.94
C SER A 308 -24.98 0.16 13.27
N VAL A 309 -25.81 1.16 13.56
CA VAL A 309 -25.48 2.53 13.16
C VAL A 309 -24.26 3.04 13.94
N LEU A 310 -23.46 3.91 13.33
CA LEU A 310 -22.28 4.50 13.97
C LEU A 310 -22.65 5.73 14.82
N HIS A 311 -23.66 6.49 14.42
CA HIS A 311 -24.09 7.69 15.14
C HIS A 311 -24.81 7.33 16.45
N SER A 312 -24.61 8.15 17.48
CA SER A 312 -25.22 7.94 18.80
C SER A 312 -26.45 8.81 19.05
N SER A 313 -26.68 9.83 18.22
CA SER A 313 -27.88 10.67 18.22
C SER A 313 -28.12 11.17 16.80
N VAL A 314 -29.37 11.45 16.48
CA VAL A 314 -29.78 11.99 15.18
C VAL A 314 -30.74 13.17 15.39
N ILE A 315 -30.53 14.23 14.61
CA ILE A 315 -31.43 15.38 14.52
C ILE A 315 -31.87 15.57 13.06
N GLU A 316 -33.06 16.11 12.89
CA GLU A 316 -33.66 16.35 11.58
C GLU A 316 -33.77 17.85 11.32
N ILE A 317 -33.18 18.29 10.22
CA ILE A 317 -33.27 19.67 9.76
C ILE A 317 -34.38 19.77 8.71
N ASP A 318 -35.32 20.69 8.93
CA ASP A 318 -36.45 20.95 8.04
C ASP A 318 -35.98 21.77 6.82
N GLU A 319 -35.26 21.09 5.93
CA GLU A 319 -34.79 21.59 4.65
C GLU A 319 -35.14 20.59 3.54
N ARG A 320 -35.28 21.03 2.29
CA ARG A 320 -35.53 20.14 1.15
C ARG A 320 -35.21 20.81 -0.17
N ILE A 321 -34.54 20.07 -1.04
CA ILE A 321 -34.28 20.43 -2.43
C ILE A 321 -34.62 19.23 -3.35
N THR A 322 -34.83 19.49 -4.64
CA THR A 322 -35.00 18.47 -5.69
C THR A 322 -34.39 18.95 -6.99
N ILE A 323 -34.06 18.04 -7.91
CA ILE A 323 -33.80 18.40 -9.31
C ILE A 323 -35.14 18.83 -9.94
N ASP A 324 -35.16 19.91 -10.73
CA ASP A 324 -36.40 20.44 -11.32
C ASP A 324 -36.92 19.57 -12.48
N ASP A 325 -36.03 18.87 -13.21
CA ASP A 325 -36.35 17.99 -14.36
C ASP A 325 -35.59 16.63 -14.28
N TYR A 326 -35.88 15.68 -15.19
CA TYR A 326 -35.22 14.37 -15.27
C TYR A 326 -34.85 13.93 -16.70
N ASP A 327 -33.76 13.15 -16.85
CA ASP A 327 -33.11 12.86 -18.14
C ASP A 327 -33.99 12.22 -19.23
N LEU A 328 -34.98 11.41 -18.83
CA LEU A 328 -35.87 10.69 -19.74
C LEU A 328 -37.27 11.33 -19.81
N ASN A 329 -37.38 12.61 -19.46
CA ASN A 329 -38.63 13.34 -19.60
C ASN A 329 -38.98 13.51 -21.10
N PRO A 330 -40.11 12.97 -21.59
CA PRO A 330 -40.53 13.15 -22.98
C PRO A 330 -40.90 14.61 -23.30
N HIS A 331 -41.09 15.44 -22.27
CA HIS A 331 -41.43 16.86 -22.36
C HIS A 331 -40.53 17.70 -21.45
N PRO A 332 -39.25 17.90 -21.82
CA PRO A 332 -38.29 18.66 -21.00
C PRO A 332 -38.78 20.06 -20.65
N LEU A 333 -38.47 20.51 -19.44
CA LEU A 333 -38.88 21.81 -18.92
C LEU A 333 -38.04 22.94 -19.53
N ASN A 334 -38.64 24.12 -19.71
CA ASN A 334 -37.92 25.31 -20.17
C ASN A 334 -36.94 25.79 -19.09
N GLN A 335 -35.65 25.86 -19.41
CA GLN A 335 -34.58 26.27 -18.50
C GLN A 335 -34.57 27.77 -18.18
N ASP A 336 -35.19 28.63 -19.00
CA ASP A 336 -35.22 30.09 -18.78
C ASP A 336 -36.04 30.49 -17.54
N ARG A 337 -36.86 29.56 -17.01
CA ARG A 337 -37.67 29.73 -15.78
C ARG A 337 -36.84 30.15 -14.57
N ILE A 338 -35.53 29.90 -14.56
CA ILE A 338 -34.63 30.32 -13.50
C ILE A 338 -34.63 31.83 -13.25
N HIS A 339 -34.88 32.64 -14.28
CA HIS A 339 -34.93 34.10 -14.13
C HIS A 339 -36.25 34.60 -13.53
N GLU A 340 -37.25 33.75 -13.42
CA GLU A 340 -38.61 34.09 -12.99
C GLU A 340 -38.95 33.53 -11.60
N ASP A 341 -38.28 32.46 -11.16
CA ASP A 341 -38.55 31.75 -9.91
C ASP A 341 -37.32 31.77 -8.97
N PRO A 342 -37.38 32.48 -7.82
CA PRO A 342 -36.23 32.62 -6.91
C PRO A 342 -35.86 31.32 -6.16
N ASP A 343 -36.71 30.29 -6.23
CA ASP A 343 -36.41 28.97 -5.67
C ASP A 343 -35.79 28.04 -6.72
N LEU A 344 -35.63 28.47 -7.97
CA LEU A 344 -34.82 27.80 -8.98
C LEU A 344 -33.38 28.30 -8.93
N VAL A 345 -32.44 27.36 -8.84
CA VAL A 345 -31.01 27.66 -8.80
C VAL A 345 -30.29 26.76 -9.80
N LYS A 346 -29.47 27.37 -10.66
CA LYS A 346 -28.57 26.63 -11.54
C LYS A 346 -27.31 26.29 -10.75
N THR A 347 -27.02 25.01 -10.65
CA THR A 347 -25.86 24.51 -9.94
C THR A 347 -24.60 24.73 -10.79
N PRO A 348 -23.39 24.71 -10.18
CA PRO A 348 -22.14 24.80 -10.93
C PRO A 348 -21.99 23.70 -12.00
N SER A 349 -22.64 22.55 -11.80
CA SER A 349 -22.64 21.40 -12.70
C SER A 349 -23.58 21.55 -13.91
N GLY A 350 -24.45 22.57 -13.89
CA GLY A 350 -25.33 22.94 -15.00
C GLY A 350 -26.79 22.57 -14.82
N GLU A 351 -27.09 21.62 -13.94
CA GLU A 351 -28.47 21.23 -13.59
C GLU A 351 -29.21 22.35 -12.86
N ILE A 352 -30.53 22.33 -12.96
CA ILE A 352 -31.41 23.26 -12.25
C ILE A 352 -32.05 22.50 -11.09
N ILE A 353 -31.84 23.00 -9.88
CA ILE A 353 -32.49 22.51 -8.67
C ILE A 353 -33.59 23.46 -8.23
N ARG A 354 -34.57 22.91 -7.53
CA ARG A 354 -35.64 23.64 -6.85
C ARG A 354 -35.49 23.53 -5.35
N ILE A 355 -35.46 24.66 -4.66
CA ILE A 355 -35.48 24.74 -3.21
C ILE A 355 -36.93 24.65 -2.73
N LEU A 356 -37.30 23.51 -2.15
CA LEU A 356 -38.65 23.28 -1.62
C LEU A 356 -38.79 23.84 -0.20
N LYS A 357 -37.71 23.83 0.58
CA LYS A 357 -37.67 24.34 1.94
C LYS A 357 -36.25 24.78 2.32
N ARG A 358 -36.11 26.03 2.78
CA ARG A 358 -34.84 26.59 3.29
C ARG A 358 -34.65 26.25 4.77
N PRO A 359 -33.42 25.96 5.22
CA PRO A 359 -33.10 25.71 6.62
C PRO A 359 -33.33 26.96 7.48
N ASP A 360 -33.86 26.76 8.69
CA ASP A 360 -34.02 27.82 9.71
C ASP A 360 -32.81 27.82 10.65
N GLU A 361 -31.95 28.84 10.52
CA GLU A 361 -30.70 28.96 11.28
C GLU A 361 -30.91 29.05 12.80
N GLU A 362 -31.99 29.68 13.28
CA GLU A 362 -32.25 29.80 14.72
C GLU A 362 -32.66 28.45 15.32
N SER A 363 -33.52 27.71 14.61
CA SER A 363 -33.91 26.34 14.98
C SER A 363 -32.70 25.40 14.98
N ILE A 364 -31.86 25.47 13.94
CA ILE A 364 -30.62 24.68 13.85
C ILE A 364 -29.70 24.98 15.04
N ARG A 365 -29.46 26.26 15.34
CA ARG A 365 -28.59 26.66 16.45
C ARG A 365 -29.06 26.06 17.79
N LYS A 366 -30.36 26.15 18.10
CA LYS A 366 -30.94 25.58 19.32
C LYS A 366 -30.73 24.06 19.41
N GLN A 367 -30.94 23.33 18.30
CA GLN A 367 -30.73 21.88 18.26
C GLN A 367 -29.25 21.52 18.48
N LEU A 368 -28.33 22.26 17.86
CA LEU A 368 -26.89 22.06 18.00
C LEU A 368 -26.38 22.40 19.41
N GLU A 369 -26.89 23.46 20.05
CA GLU A 369 -26.56 23.82 21.44
C GLU A 369 -27.03 22.73 22.42
N ALA A 370 -28.19 22.12 22.18
CA ALA A 370 -28.67 20.99 22.97
C ALA A 370 -27.75 19.76 22.82
N LEU A 371 -27.28 19.47 21.61
CA LEU A 371 -26.30 18.40 21.38
C LEU A 371 -24.96 18.69 22.08
N ARG A 372 -24.44 19.92 22.02
CA ARG A 372 -23.22 20.29 22.78
C ARG A 372 -23.40 20.11 24.28
N SER A 373 -24.55 20.52 24.81
CA SER A 373 -24.89 20.38 26.25
C SER A 373 -24.96 18.91 26.68
N ASN A 374 -25.28 18.00 25.76
CA ASN A 374 -25.26 16.54 25.96
C ASN A 374 -23.87 15.91 25.76
N GLY A 375 -22.82 16.71 25.57
CA GLY A 375 -21.42 16.27 25.51
C GLY A 375 -20.92 15.83 24.13
N TYR A 376 -21.68 16.06 23.06
CA TYR A 376 -21.22 15.74 21.70
C TYR A 376 -20.19 16.77 21.22
N THR A 377 -19.00 16.32 20.80
CA THR A 377 -17.94 17.16 20.21
C THR A 377 -17.78 16.98 18.70
N SER A 378 -18.30 15.87 18.16
CA SER A 378 -18.27 15.52 16.75
C SER A 378 -19.68 15.51 16.14
N LEU A 379 -19.83 16.09 14.95
CA LEU A 379 -21.09 16.19 14.19
C LEU A 379 -20.88 15.75 12.73
N ALA A 380 -21.74 14.87 12.26
CA ALA A 380 -21.87 14.55 10.83
C ALA A 380 -23.12 15.22 10.26
N VAL A 381 -23.04 15.82 9.06
CA VAL A 381 -24.18 16.44 8.37
C VAL A 381 -24.30 15.83 6.98
N CYS A 382 -25.46 15.25 6.66
CA CYS A 382 -25.75 14.71 5.34
C CYS A 382 -27.18 15.04 4.92
N PHE A 383 -27.33 15.85 3.87
CA PHE A 383 -28.61 16.25 3.32
C PHE A 383 -28.87 15.62 1.94
N MET A 384 -30.16 15.45 1.63
CA MET A 384 -30.63 15.01 0.33
C MET A 384 -30.14 16.00 -0.75
N HIS A 385 -29.53 15.46 -1.81
CA HIS A 385 -28.95 16.22 -2.92
C HIS A 385 -27.86 17.25 -2.54
N ALA A 386 -27.25 17.17 -1.36
CA ALA A 386 -26.13 18.06 -1.00
C ALA A 386 -24.90 17.94 -1.92
N TYR A 387 -24.75 16.82 -2.63
CA TYR A 387 -23.70 16.61 -3.64
C TYR A 387 -23.78 17.62 -4.81
N ILE A 388 -24.97 18.17 -5.09
CA ILE A 388 -25.20 19.13 -6.17
C ILE A 388 -25.45 20.54 -5.65
N PHE A 389 -26.03 20.67 -4.45
CA PHE A 389 -26.27 21.95 -3.79
C PHE A 389 -25.85 21.90 -2.30
N PRO A 390 -24.58 22.21 -2.00
CA PRO A 390 -23.99 21.99 -0.68
C PRO A 390 -24.33 23.09 0.34
N ASP A 391 -24.96 24.19 -0.08
CA ASP A 391 -25.10 25.40 0.71
C ASP A 391 -25.87 25.20 2.02
N HIS A 392 -26.88 24.31 2.03
CA HIS A 392 -27.61 23.96 3.26
C HIS A 392 -26.70 23.26 4.28
N GLU A 393 -25.81 22.36 3.85
CA GLU A 393 -24.86 21.71 4.76
C GLU A 393 -23.82 22.70 5.28
N LYS A 394 -23.29 23.57 4.42
CA LYS A 394 -22.33 24.62 4.80
C LYS A 394 -22.91 25.61 5.81
N ALA A 395 -24.20 25.92 5.71
CA ALA A 395 -24.88 26.75 6.70
C ALA A 395 -24.91 26.07 8.08
N VAL A 396 -25.23 24.78 8.14
CA VAL A 396 -25.20 23.99 9.38
C VAL A 396 -23.79 23.86 9.94
N GLU A 397 -22.79 23.64 9.07
CA GLU A 397 -21.38 23.55 9.47
C GLU A 397 -20.92 24.82 10.18
N ARG A 398 -21.19 25.99 9.58
CA ARG A 398 -20.86 27.30 10.16
C ARG A 398 -21.47 27.44 11.56
N ILE A 399 -22.76 27.16 11.70
CA ILE A 399 -23.45 27.26 13.00
C ILE A 399 -22.89 26.26 14.01
N ALA A 400 -22.57 25.03 13.59
CA ALA A 400 -21.99 24.02 14.47
C ALA A 400 -20.60 24.43 15.00
N ARG A 401 -19.76 25.04 14.13
CA ARG A 401 -18.47 25.59 14.53
C ARG A 401 -18.65 26.75 15.52
N ASP A 402 -19.59 27.67 15.28
CA ASP A 402 -19.90 28.78 16.20
C ASP A 402 -20.38 28.27 17.58
N VAL A 403 -21.16 27.19 17.59
CA VAL A 403 -21.69 26.54 18.80
C VAL A 403 -20.59 25.74 19.54
N GLY A 404 -19.42 25.54 18.91
CA GLY A 404 -18.23 24.98 19.54
C GLY A 404 -18.06 23.47 19.37
N PHE A 405 -18.61 22.87 18.31
CA PHE A 405 -18.21 21.52 17.89
C PHE A 405 -16.74 21.51 17.45
N GLU A 406 -15.98 20.52 17.91
CA GLU A 406 -14.55 20.38 17.58
C GLU A 406 -14.37 19.78 16.19
N PHE A 407 -15.18 18.76 15.88
CA PHE A 407 -15.18 18.08 14.60
C PHE A 407 -16.54 18.23 13.94
N VAL A 408 -16.57 18.80 12.74
CA VAL A 408 -17.76 18.88 11.90
C VAL A 408 -17.42 18.32 10.53
N THR A 409 -18.20 17.34 10.11
CA THR A 409 -18.02 16.61 8.86
C THR A 409 -19.27 16.77 8.02
N ILE A 410 -19.15 17.41 6.85
CA ILE A 410 -20.27 17.57 5.91
C ILE A 410 -20.09 16.66 4.69
N SER A 411 -21.21 16.14 4.20
CA SER A 411 -21.22 15.13 3.15
C SER A 411 -20.77 15.67 1.79
N SER A 412 -21.02 16.96 1.52
CA SER A 412 -20.56 17.65 0.31
C SER A 412 -19.04 17.74 0.19
N ASP A 413 -18.30 17.62 1.30
CA ASP A 413 -16.84 17.70 1.30
C ASP A 413 -16.23 16.29 1.31
N THR A 414 -16.83 15.37 2.07
CA THR A 414 -16.27 14.01 2.21
C THR A 414 -16.66 13.05 1.09
N SER A 415 -17.85 13.20 0.51
CA SER A 415 -18.39 12.29 -0.50
C SER A 415 -19.40 13.04 -1.39
N PRO A 416 -18.97 14.00 -2.24
CA PRO A 416 -19.82 14.75 -3.16
C PRO A 416 -20.31 13.89 -4.35
N ALA A 417 -21.03 12.82 -4.06
CA ALA A 417 -21.59 11.90 -5.03
C ALA A 417 -23.08 11.62 -4.75
N ILE A 418 -23.79 11.20 -5.80
CA ILE A 418 -25.15 10.66 -5.71
C ILE A 418 -25.17 9.39 -4.82
N ASN A 419 -26.38 8.90 -4.49
CA ASN A 419 -26.66 7.84 -3.50
C ASN A 419 -26.58 8.32 -2.04
N PHE A 420 -27.76 8.62 -1.48
CA PHE A 420 -27.90 9.24 -0.16
C PHE A 420 -27.47 8.31 0.99
N LEU A 421 -27.73 7.01 0.90
CA LEU A 421 -27.32 6.05 1.92
C LEU A 421 -25.79 5.91 1.97
N ASN A 422 -25.14 5.69 0.82
CA ASN A 422 -23.69 5.52 0.76
C ASN A 422 -22.96 6.80 1.18
N ARG A 423 -23.47 7.97 0.78
CA ARG A 423 -22.94 9.26 1.22
C ARG A 423 -23.12 9.46 2.74
N SER A 424 -24.28 9.09 3.29
CA SER A 424 -24.51 9.13 4.74
C SER A 424 -23.56 8.21 5.50
N ASN A 425 -23.34 6.98 5.02
CA ASN A 425 -22.40 6.03 5.61
C ASN A 425 -20.96 6.55 5.59
N SER A 426 -20.52 7.14 4.48
CA SER A 426 -19.17 7.69 4.32
C SER A 426 -18.93 8.88 5.25
N THR A 427 -19.90 9.77 5.36
CA THR A 427 -19.86 10.94 6.25
C THR A 427 -19.86 10.52 7.72
N CYS A 428 -20.70 9.54 8.07
CA CYS A 428 -20.75 8.95 9.41
C CYS A 428 -19.45 8.25 9.77
N SER A 429 -18.86 7.48 8.84
CA SER A 429 -17.57 6.80 9.04
C SER A 429 -16.45 7.82 9.31
N GLU A 430 -16.41 8.92 8.54
CA GLU A 430 -15.41 9.97 8.75
C GLU A 430 -15.57 10.62 10.14
N ALA A 431 -16.79 11.00 10.54
CA ALA A 431 -17.05 11.60 11.86
C ALA A 431 -16.76 10.65 13.03
N TYR A 432 -16.88 9.34 12.80
CA TYR A 432 -16.57 8.28 13.76
C TYR A 432 -15.07 8.03 13.91
N LEU A 433 -14.29 8.16 12.82
CA LEU A 433 -12.87 7.80 12.76
C LEU A 433 -11.93 9.00 12.93
N TYR A 434 -12.27 10.16 12.37
CA TYR A 434 -11.36 11.29 12.29
C TYR A 434 -10.80 11.76 13.66
N PRO A 435 -11.60 11.85 14.73
CA PRO A 435 -11.09 12.24 16.06
C PRO A 435 -10.08 11.24 16.64
N ILE A 436 -10.29 9.94 16.38
CA ILE A 436 -9.35 8.89 16.81
C ILE A 436 -8.04 8.98 16.05
N ILE A 437 -8.13 9.20 14.72
CA ILE A 437 -6.94 9.36 13.89
C ILE A 437 -6.15 10.59 14.32
N ARG A 438 -6.81 11.72 14.63
CA ARG A 438 -6.12 12.90 15.17
C ARG A 438 -5.34 12.60 16.45
N ARG A 439 -6.00 11.98 17.44
CA ARG A 439 -5.31 11.59 18.69
C ARG A 439 -4.17 10.61 18.45
N TYR A 440 -4.34 9.66 17.53
CA TYR A 440 -3.29 8.70 17.17
C TYR A 440 -2.07 9.41 16.57
N VAL A 441 -2.28 10.32 15.62
CA VAL A 441 -1.22 11.11 15.00
C VAL A 441 -0.49 11.96 16.03
N ASP A 442 -1.23 12.69 16.88
CA ASP A 442 -0.63 13.55 17.92
C ASP A 442 0.21 12.74 18.91
N ASN A 443 -0.32 11.61 19.39
CA ASN A 443 0.40 10.70 20.28
C ASN A 443 1.65 10.11 19.60
N PHE A 444 1.54 9.68 18.34
CA PHE A 444 2.66 9.15 17.58
C PHE A 444 3.77 10.19 17.42
N GLN A 445 3.43 11.43 17.05
CA GLN A 445 4.39 12.52 16.91
C GLN A 445 5.04 12.90 18.25
N SER A 446 4.28 12.88 19.34
CA SER A 446 4.81 13.14 20.69
C SER A 446 5.84 12.09 21.17
N GLY A 447 5.85 10.90 20.55
CA GLY A 447 6.80 9.83 20.85
C GLY A 447 8.22 10.08 20.33
N PHE A 448 8.42 11.01 19.40
CA PHE A 448 9.75 11.32 18.87
C PHE A 448 10.56 12.17 19.84
N LYS A 449 11.70 11.65 20.30
CA LYS A 449 12.71 12.45 21.01
C LYS A 449 13.40 13.47 20.09
N VAL A 450 13.68 13.05 18.85
CA VAL A 450 14.18 13.89 17.77
C VAL A 450 13.17 13.79 16.63
N PRO A 451 12.39 14.84 16.35
CA PRO A 451 11.35 14.77 15.34
C PRO A 451 11.96 14.67 13.93
N PRO A 452 11.46 13.77 13.06
CA PRO A 452 11.84 13.77 11.66
C PRO A 452 11.38 15.08 10.99
N ARG A 453 12.02 15.50 9.89
CA ARG A 453 11.61 16.74 9.19
C ARG A 453 10.20 16.67 8.59
N ARG A 454 9.74 15.46 8.27
CA ARG A 454 8.40 15.16 7.76
C ARG A 454 7.85 13.88 8.40
N VAL A 455 6.54 13.86 8.65
CA VAL A 455 5.80 12.67 9.09
C VAL A 455 4.64 12.49 8.13
N GLU A 456 4.67 11.41 7.38
CA GLU A 456 3.78 11.15 6.25
C GLU A 456 3.03 9.83 6.50
N PHE A 457 1.72 9.83 6.27
CA PHE A 457 0.84 8.67 6.44
C PHE A 457 0.39 8.15 5.08
N MET A 458 0.48 6.84 4.91
CA MET A 458 -0.08 6.12 3.78
C MET A 458 -1.61 6.20 3.82
N CYS A 459 -2.21 6.44 2.66
CA CYS A 459 -3.65 6.53 2.45
C CYS A 459 -4.15 5.32 1.62
N SER A 460 -5.46 5.08 1.65
CA SER A 460 -6.11 3.98 0.93
C SER A 460 -5.91 3.99 -0.59
N ASP A 461 -5.59 5.15 -1.16
CA ASP A 461 -5.31 5.36 -2.59
C ASP A 461 -3.85 5.09 -2.99
N GLY A 462 -3.01 4.64 -2.04
CA GLY A 462 -1.58 4.41 -2.27
C GLY A 462 -0.72 5.66 -2.23
N GLY A 463 -1.31 6.82 -1.92
CA GLY A 463 -0.60 8.08 -1.73
C GLY A 463 -0.18 8.31 -0.28
N LEU A 464 0.76 9.24 -0.10
CA LEU A 464 1.11 9.79 1.19
C LEU A 464 0.40 11.13 1.43
N LYS A 465 0.12 11.43 2.69
CA LYS A 465 -0.25 12.77 3.16
C LYS A 465 0.54 13.15 4.40
N GLN A 466 0.78 14.45 4.60
CA GLN A 466 1.36 14.93 5.85
C GLN A 466 0.43 14.65 7.04
N ALA A 467 1.02 14.49 8.23
CA ALA A 467 0.33 14.17 9.48
C ALA A 467 -0.88 15.07 9.82
N ASP A 468 -0.81 16.35 9.47
CA ASP A 468 -1.89 17.33 9.69
C ASP A 468 -3.06 17.19 8.69
N ARG A 469 -2.82 16.56 7.53
CA ARG A 469 -3.81 16.33 6.46
C ARG A 469 -4.42 14.93 6.48
N PHE A 470 -3.93 14.02 7.32
CA PHE A 470 -4.41 12.64 7.37
C PHE A 470 -5.80 12.52 8.01
N ARG A 471 -6.75 11.90 7.29
CA ARG A 471 -8.17 11.82 7.64
C ARG A 471 -8.66 10.41 7.94
N GLY A 472 -9.91 10.28 8.40
CA GLY A 472 -10.46 9.03 8.95
C GLY A 472 -10.67 7.93 7.91
N ASN A 473 -11.43 8.21 6.87
CA ASN A 473 -11.76 7.27 5.80
C ASN A 473 -10.52 6.90 4.98
N GLU A 474 -9.61 7.85 4.75
CA GLU A 474 -8.34 7.66 4.02
C GLU A 474 -7.35 6.75 4.76
N ALA A 475 -7.55 6.53 6.06
CA ALA A 475 -6.74 5.61 6.84
C ALA A 475 -7.19 4.14 6.70
N LEU A 476 -8.38 3.88 6.12
CA LEU A 476 -8.94 2.53 5.96
C LEU A 476 -8.10 1.74 4.95
N LEU A 477 -7.65 0.54 5.32
CA LEU A 477 -6.84 -0.32 4.42
C LEU A 477 -5.53 0.33 3.91
N SER A 478 -5.01 1.34 4.61
CA SER A 478 -3.75 2.02 4.23
C SER A 478 -2.51 1.10 4.29
N GLY A 479 -2.50 0.10 5.19
CA GLY A 479 -1.42 -0.88 5.26
C GLY A 479 -1.28 -1.70 3.96
N PRO A 480 -2.33 -2.43 3.54
CA PRO A 480 -2.35 -3.15 2.27
C PRO A 480 -2.07 -2.27 1.04
N ALA A 481 -2.52 -1.01 1.04
CA ALA A 481 -2.20 -0.06 -0.03
C ALA A 481 -0.69 0.14 -0.24
N GLY A 482 0.10 0.14 0.85
CA GLY A 482 1.55 0.13 0.77
C GLY A 482 2.13 -1.11 0.08
N GLY A 483 1.51 -2.27 0.25
CA GLY A 483 1.85 -3.50 -0.47
C GLY A 483 1.64 -3.35 -1.97
N VAL A 484 0.52 -2.76 -2.40
CA VAL A 484 0.22 -2.48 -3.81
C VAL A 484 1.26 -1.54 -4.43
N VAL A 485 1.69 -0.50 -3.71
CA VAL A 485 2.80 0.37 -4.18
C VAL A 485 4.07 -0.46 -4.34
N GLY A 486 4.38 -1.35 -3.39
CA GLY A 486 5.53 -2.26 -3.50
C GLY A 486 5.44 -3.22 -4.70
N ILE A 487 4.25 -3.74 -5.01
CA ILE A 487 3.98 -4.57 -6.19
C ILE A 487 4.19 -3.77 -7.48
N ALA A 488 3.72 -2.52 -7.52
CA ALA A 488 3.88 -1.65 -8.69
C ALA A 488 5.37 -1.40 -9.02
N ARG A 489 6.26 -1.43 -8.02
CA ARG A 489 7.72 -1.34 -8.21
C ARG A 489 8.34 -2.58 -8.86
N CYS A 490 7.65 -3.72 -8.83
CA CYS A 490 8.08 -4.94 -9.50
C CYS A 490 7.66 -4.97 -10.99
N PHE A 491 6.81 -4.05 -11.43
CA PHE A 491 6.43 -3.92 -12.83
C PHE A 491 7.56 -3.27 -13.65
N ASP A 492 7.81 -3.81 -14.83
CA ASP A 492 8.80 -3.29 -15.76
C ASP A 492 8.11 -2.83 -17.05
N SER A 493 8.34 -1.58 -17.43
CA SER A 493 7.71 -0.98 -18.61
C SER A 493 8.24 -1.53 -19.93
N ASP A 494 9.47 -2.04 -19.96
CA ASP A 494 10.08 -2.60 -21.17
C ASP A 494 9.58 -4.05 -21.41
N ASP A 495 9.38 -4.83 -20.36
CA ASP A 495 8.73 -6.15 -20.38
C ASP A 495 7.23 -6.01 -20.69
N GLY A 496 6.57 -4.97 -20.15
CA GLY A 496 5.17 -4.65 -20.38
C GLY A 496 4.16 -5.67 -19.81
N THR A 497 4.63 -6.72 -19.13
CA THR A 497 3.75 -7.74 -18.53
C THR A 497 3.16 -7.21 -17.22
N ALA A 498 1.83 -7.13 -17.15
CA ALA A 498 1.12 -6.76 -15.93
C ALA A 498 1.45 -7.70 -14.76
N VAL A 499 1.37 -7.18 -13.54
CA VAL A 499 1.69 -7.92 -12.31
C VAL A 499 0.45 -8.13 -11.45
N ILE A 500 0.39 -9.29 -10.79
CA ILE A 500 -0.61 -9.61 -9.77
C ILE A 500 0.11 -9.71 -8.44
N GLY A 501 -0.29 -8.89 -7.47
CA GLY A 501 0.16 -8.96 -6.09
C GLY A 501 -0.49 -10.11 -5.34
N PHE A 502 0.31 -10.85 -4.58
CA PHE A 502 -0.13 -11.89 -3.66
C PHE A 502 0.59 -11.73 -2.32
N ASP A 503 -0.05 -11.00 -1.39
CA ASP A 503 0.42 -10.83 -0.01
C ASP A 503 -0.17 -11.94 0.85
N MET A 504 0.61 -12.91 1.32
CA MET A 504 0.10 -13.91 2.24
C MET A 504 0.72 -13.74 3.63
N GLY A 505 -0.14 -13.30 4.55
CA GLY A 505 0.18 -13.16 5.97
C GLY A 505 -0.26 -14.35 6.83
N GLY A 506 -0.27 -14.13 8.15
CA GLY A 506 -0.73 -15.12 9.12
C GLY A 506 -2.25 -15.27 9.20
N THR A 507 -3.04 -14.29 8.77
CA THR A 507 -4.51 -14.31 8.96
C THR A 507 -5.27 -14.23 7.65
N SER A 508 -4.76 -13.45 6.70
CA SER A 508 -5.42 -13.14 5.44
C SER A 508 -4.41 -13.13 4.30
N THR A 509 -4.96 -13.07 3.10
CA THR A 509 -4.23 -12.83 1.87
C THR A 509 -4.83 -11.62 1.17
N ASP A 510 -3.98 -10.68 0.76
CA ASP A 510 -4.37 -9.49 -0.01
C ASP A 510 -3.88 -9.62 -1.46
N VAL A 511 -4.76 -9.30 -2.40
CA VAL A 511 -4.53 -9.44 -3.83
C VAL A 511 -4.83 -8.13 -4.55
N SER A 512 -3.96 -7.74 -5.46
CA SER A 512 -4.16 -6.57 -6.33
C SER A 512 -3.57 -6.81 -7.72
N ARG A 513 -3.91 -5.95 -8.67
CA ARG A 513 -3.37 -5.97 -10.04
C ARG A 513 -2.76 -4.62 -10.38
N TYR A 514 -1.67 -4.61 -11.14
CA TYR A 514 -1.04 -3.41 -11.67
C TYR A 514 -0.51 -3.66 -13.08
N ASP A 515 -0.77 -2.75 -14.01
CA ASP A 515 -0.36 -2.86 -15.42
C ASP A 515 0.29 -1.58 -15.96
N GLY A 516 0.98 -0.85 -15.08
CA GLY A 516 1.54 0.48 -15.37
C GLY A 516 0.65 1.62 -14.88
N LYS A 517 -0.60 1.33 -14.49
CA LYS A 517 -1.49 2.25 -13.79
C LYS A 517 -2.13 1.56 -12.58
N TYR A 518 -2.40 2.35 -11.54
CA TYR A 518 -3.12 1.87 -10.38
C TYR A 518 -4.60 1.64 -10.71
N ASP A 519 -5.13 0.55 -10.19
CA ASP A 519 -6.55 0.22 -10.26
C ASP A 519 -7.28 0.77 -9.03
N PHE A 520 -8.31 1.59 -9.24
CA PHE A 520 -9.05 2.26 -8.17
C PHE A 520 -10.50 1.82 -8.12
N LEU A 521 -10.97 1.54 -6.90
CA LEU A 521 -12.39 1.45 -6.57
C LEU A 521 -12.90 2.83 -6.13
N GLN A 522 -14.13 3.16 -6.50
CA GLN A 522 -14.84 4.36 -6.03
C GLN A 522 -15.66 4.09 -4.76
N GLN A 523 -15.99 2.82 -4.51
CA GLN A 523 -16.79 2.36 -3.38
C GLN A 523 -16.23 1.05 -2.86
N THR A 524 -16.25 0.87 -1.55
CA THR A 524 -15.90 -0.40 -0.90
C THR A 524 -16.82 -0.68 0.29
N SER A 525 -17.00 -1.96 0.61
CA SER A 525 -17.78 -2.38 1.77
C SER A 525 -16.85 -2.77 2.92
N ILE A 526 -16.93 -2.05 4.04
CA ILE A 526 -16.12 -2.31 5.24
C ILE A 526 -17.06 -2.39 6.45
N ALA A 527 -16.89 -3.44 7.26
CA ALA A 527 -17.73 -3.71 8.43
C ALA A 527 -19.25 -3.72 8.12
N GLY A 528 -19.63 -4.16 6.92
CA GLY A 528 -21.03 -4.23 6.46
C GLY A 528 -21.63 -2.88 6.03
N ARG A 529 -20.80 -1.90 5.67
CA ARG A 529 -21.25 -0.57 5.20
C ARG A 529 -20.46 -0.17 3.95
N THR A 530 -21.16 0.37 2.97
CA THR A 530 -20.55 0.93 1.76
C THR A 530 -20.03 2.34 2.04
N ILE A 531 -18.73 2.54 1.80
CA ILE A 531 -18.02 3.81 1.93
C ILE A 531 -17.57 4.25 0.54
N ASN A 532 -17.88 5.49 0.18
CA ASN A 532 -17.44 6.18 -1.02
C ASN A 532 -16.08 6.82 -0.73
N LEU A 533 -15.02 6.27 -1.30
CA LEU A 533 -13.68 6.84 -1.28
C LEU A 533 -12.89 6.20 -2.43
N SER A 534 -12.04 6.97 -3.09
CA SER A 534 -11.07 6.38 -4.02
C SER A 534 -10.06 5.57 -3.22
N MET A 535 -10.03 4.26 -3.44
CA MET A 535 -9.08 3.35 -2.79
C MET A 535 -8.49 2.43 -3.85
N LEU A 536 -7.28 1.94 -3.61
CA LEU A 536 -6.69 0.89 -4.44
C LEU A 536 -7.58 -0.36 -4.39
N ASN A 537 -7.74 -1.01 -5.55
CA ASN A 537 -8.51 -2.24 -5.66
C ASN A 537 -7.74 -3.41 -5.04
N ILE A 538 -8.07 -3.70 -3.79
CA ILE A 538 -7.46 -4.77 -3.00
C ILE A 538 -8.55 -5.77 -2.63
N ALA A 539 -8.39 -7.00 -3.11
CA ALA A 539 -9.23 -8.12 -2.75
C ALA A 539 -8.58 -8.89 -1.59
N THR A 540 -9.23 -8.88 -0.43
CA THR A 540 -8.78 -9.64 0.75
C THR A 540 -9.57 -10.93 0.90
N VAL A 541 -8.89 -12.05 1.17
CA VAL A 541 -9.51 -13.31 1.56
C VAL A 541 -9.04 -13.73 2.96
N ALA A 542 -9.95 -14.29 3.76
CA ALA A 542 -9.66 -14.85 5.08
C ALA A 542 -8.96 -16.23 4.99
N ALA A 543 -7.89 -16.28 4.20
CA ALA A 543 -7.02 -17.42 4.04
C ALA A 543 -5.57 -16.97 4.24
N GLY A 544 -4.86 -17.53 5.22
CA GLY A 544 -3.47 -17.22 5.53
C GLY A 544 -2.83 -18.38 6.32
N GLY A 545 -1.63 -18.19 6.85
CA GLY A 545 -0.92 -19.26 7.58
C GLY A 545 -1.68 -19.81 8.81
N GLY A 546 -2.46 -18.97 9.47
CA GLY A 546 -3.26 -19.28 10.66
C GLY A 546 -4.67 -19.78 10.37
N SER A 547 -5.09 -19.90 9.10
CA SER A 547 -6.41 -20.44 8.77
C SER A 547 -6.58 -21.86 9.27
N ILE A 548 -7.66 -22.11 9.98
CA ILE A 548 -7.91 -23.36 10.70
C ILE A 548 -8.33 -24.47 9.73
N LEU A 549 -7.84 -25.69 9.96
CA LEU A 549 -8.17 -26.88 9.17
C LEU A 549 -9.31 -27.67 9.82
N PHE A 550 -10.35 -28.01 9.05
CA PHE A 550 -11.49 -28.79 9.54
C PHE A 550 -11.79 -29.98 8.64
N ALA A 551 -12.11 -31.12 9.25
CA ALA A 551 -12.72 -32.28 8.60
C ALA A 551 -14.16 -32.43 9.11
N ARG A 552 -15.16 -32.04 8.31
CA ARG A 552 -16.58 -32.04 8.72
C ARG A 552 -17.46 -32.61 7.61
N ASN A 553 -18.41 -33.46 7.97
CA ASN A 553 -19.41 -34.03 7.06
C ASN A 553 -18.78 -34.74 5.83
N GLY A 554 -17.63 -35.40 6.01
CA GLY A 554 -16.92 -36.05 4.91
C GLY A 554 -16.21 -35.10 3.92
N LEU A 555 -16.05 -33.81 4.27
CA LEU A 555 -15.33 -32.82 3.47
C LEU A 555 -14.18 -32.21 4.27
N LEU A 556 -13.07 -31.91 3.58
CA LEU A 556 -11.98 -31.10 4.11
C LEU A 556 -12.28 -29.63 3.82
N THR A 557 -12.09 -28.75 4.80
CA THR A 557 -12.33 -27.30 4.67
C THR A 557 -11.24 -26.51 5.38
N VAL A 558 -10.93 -25.31 4.86
CA VAL A 558 -9.90 -24.39 5.38
C VAL A 558 -10.53 -23.03 5.64
N GLY A 559 -10.38 -22.51 6.86
CA GLY A 559 -10.99 -21.23 7.26
C GLY A 559 -12.53 -21.28 7.29
N PRO A 560 -13.21 -20.12 7.33
CA PRO A 560 -12.65 -18.76 7.33
C PRO A 560 -12.04 -18.37 8.69
N GLU A 561 -12.24 -19.18 9.72
CA GLU A 561 -11.67 -18.94 11.06
C GLU A 561 -10.14 -19.00 11.00
N SER A 562 -9.48 -18.09 11.75
CA SER A 562 -8.03 -18.03 11.87
C SER A 562 -7.61 -18.10 13.34
N ALA A 563 -6.52 -18.80 13.62
CA ALA A 563 -5.91 -18.87 14.93
C ALA A 563 -5.09 -17.62 15.29
N GLY A 564 -4.86 -16.72 14.33
CA GLY A 564 -4.03 -15.51 14.50
C GLY A 564 -2.62 -15.83 14.98
N ALA A 565 -2.05 -14.96 15.82
CA ALA A 565 -0.78 -15.20 16.50
C ALA A 565 -0.95 -15.74 17.94
N HIS A 566 -2.15 -15.60 18.50
CA HIS A 566 -2.51 -16.11 19.83
C HIS A 566 -3.97 -16.62 19.82
N PRO A 567 -4.23 -17.90 20.13
CA PRO A 567 -3.26 -18.93 20.49
C PRO A 567 -2.34 -19.34 19.32
N GLY A 568 -2.66 -18.93 18.08
CA GLY A 568 -1.85 -19.23 16.90
C GLY A 568 -1.94 -20.68 16.44
N PRO A 569 -1.15 -21.08 15.44
CA PRO A 569 -1.00 -22.48 15.00
C PRO A 569 -0.66 -23.44 16.15
N ALA A 570 -0.98 -24.72 15.99
CA ALA A 570 -0.69 -25.74 17.00
C ALA A 570 0.82 -25.80 17.32
N CYS A 571 1.68 -25.63 16.30
CA CYS A 571 3.13 -25.60 16.45
C CYS A 571 3.66 -24.45 17.31
N TYR A 572 2.86 -23.41 17.63
CA TYR A 572 3.30 -22.27 18.45
C TYR A 572 3.30 -22.56 19.96
N ARG A 573 2.84 -23.75 20.38
CA ARG A 573 2.85 -24.21 21.79
C ARG A 573 1.99 -23.36 22.74
N LYS A 574 0.89 -22.77 22.25
CA LYS A 574 -0.07 -21.98 23.06
C LYS A 574 -1.49 -22.56 23.05
N GLY A 575 -1.63 -23.85 22.76
CA GLY A 575 -2.93 -24.54 22.72
C GLY A 575 -3.75 -24.33 21.44
N GLY A 576 -3.13 -23.85 20.35
CA GLY A 576 -3.77 -23.57 19.07
C GLY A 576 -4.30 -24.78 18.28
N PRO A 577 -5.25 -24.60 17.35
CA PRO A 577 -5.76 -25.65 16.45
C PRO A 577 -4.78 -25.95 15.30
N LEU A 578 -5.06 -26.97 14.46
CA LEU A 578 -4.29 -27.19 13.22
C LEU A 578 -4.57 -26.08 12.22
N THR A 579 -3.51 -25.54 11.60
CA THR A 579 -3.60 -24.48 10.59
C THR A 579 -2.78 -24.79 9.32
N VAL A 580 -2.87 -23.92 8.31
CA VAL A 580 -2.04 -23.99 7.08
C VAL A 580 -0.54 -24.03 7.39
N THR A 581 -0.07 -23.23 8.36
CA THR A 581 1.33 -23.27 8.83
C THR A 581 1.69 -24.63 9.41
N ASP A 582 0.80 -25.28 10.16
CA ASP A 582 1.03 -26.63 10.67
C ASP A 582 1.13 -27.66 9.54
N ALA A 583 0.32 -27.53 8.48
CA ALA A 583 0.41 -28.38 7.30
C ALA A 583 1.76 -28.20 6.56
N ASN A 584 2.23 -26.95 6.37
CA ASN A 584 3.54 -26.68 5.78
C ASN A 584 4.68 -27.25 6.66
N LEU A 585 4.57 -27.13 7.98
CA LEU A 585 5.54 -27.74 8.92
C LEU A 585 5.55 -29.26 8.80
N PHE A 586 4.36 -29.89 8.83
CA PHE A 586 4.19 -31.34 8.80
C PHE A 586 4.75 -31.96 7.52
N LEU A 587 4.55 -31.31 6.37
CA LEU A 587 5.05 -31.75 5.07
C LEU A 587 6.52 -31.38 4.81
N GLY A 588 7.22 -30.84 5.81
CA GLY A 588 8.63 -30.49 5.72
C GLY A 588 8.92 -29.27 4.85
N ARG A 589 7.94 -28.40 4.58
CA ARG A 589 8.12 -27.19 3.77
C ARG A 589 8.73 -26.02 4.56
N LEU A 590 8.84 -26.14 5.89
CA LEU A 590 9.46 -25.16 6.78
C LEU A 590 10.75 -25.70 7.39
N VAL A 591 11.81 -24.89 7.40
CA VAL A 591 13.13 -25.28 7.95
C VAL A 591 13.22 -24.87 9.42
N LEU A 592 13.02 -25.82 10.35
CA LEU A 592 12.94 -25.55 11.79
C LEU A 592 14.13 -24.74 12.33
N SER A 593 15.36 -25.11 11.95
CA SER A 593 16.60 -24.49 12.45
C SER A 593 16.77 -23.01 12.06
N SER A 594 15.91 -22.50 11.18
CA SER A 594 15.93 -21.11 10.71
C SER A 594 14.90 -20.24 11.42
N PHE A 595 13.98 -20.82 12.20
CA PHE A 595 13.04 -20.08 13.02
C PHE A 595 13.67 -19.72 14.37
N PRO A 596 13.48 -18.48 14.87
CA PRO A 596 13.93 -18.14 16.20
C PRO A 596 13.11 -18.89 17.27
N ALA A 597 13.75 -19.25 18.37
CA ALA A 597 13.09 -19.87 19.52
C ALA A 597 12.28 -18.82 20.30
N ILE A 598 11.12 -18.43 19.77
CA ILE A 598 10.20 -17.42 20.34
C ILE A 598 8.80 -17.97 20.64
N PHE A 599 8.65 -19.30 20.62
CA PHE A 599 7.37 -19.98 20.82
C PHE A 599 7.22 -20.49 22.27
N GLY A 600 6.03 -21.00 22.60
CA GLY A 600 5.69 -21.39 23.98
C GLY A 600 5.19 -20.24 24.84
N GLU A 601 4.84 -20.55 26.09
CA GLU A 601 4.33 -19.57 27.06
C GLU A 601 5.39 -18.54 27.47
N SER A 602 6.66 -18.98 27.58
CA SER A 602 7.82 -18.16 27.92
C SER A 602 8.49 -17.48 26.72
N GLY A 603 8.13 -17.86 25.49
CA GLY A 603 8.69 -17.26 24.27
C GLY A 603 10.16 -17.58 24.03
N ASP A 604 10.60 -18.80 24.37
CA ASP A 604 11.99 -19.26 24.33
C ASP A 604 12.15 -20.67 23.71
N GLN A 605 11.09 -21.19 23.06
CA GLN A 605 11.05 -22.55 22.51
C GLN A 605 10.95 -22.55 20.98
N GLU A 606 11.38 -23.66 20.35
CA GLU A 606 11.21 -23.92 18.92
C GLU A 606 9.77 -24.35 18.58
N LEU A 607 9.44 -24.40 17.28
CA LEU A 607 8.17 -24.95 16.80
C LEU A 607 7.98 -26.41 17.24
N ASP A 608 6.74 -26.77 17.58
CA ASP A 608 6.40 -28.12 18.02
C ASP A 608 5.93 -29.00 16.85
N THR A 609 6.78 -29.95 16.45
CA THR A 609 6.48 -30.93 15.40
C THR A 609 5.71 -32.14 15.93
N GLU A 610 5.83 -32.47 17.21
CA GLU A 610 5.19 -33.62 17.82
C GLU A 610 3.69 -33.39 17.97
N ILE A 611 3.30 -32.20 18.44
CA ILE A 611 1.88 -31.82 18.55
C ILE A 611 1.18 -31.83 17.19
N VAL A 612 1.85 -31.32 16.16
CA VAL A 612 1.33 -31.26 14.79
C VAL A 612 1.16 -32.67 14.24
N THR A 613 2.18 -33.52 14.38
CA THR A 613 2.13 -34.92 13.95
C THR A 613 0.99 -35.69 14.61
N ARG A 614 0.81 -35.50 15.93
CA ARG A 614 -0.28 -36.14 16.66
C ARG A 614 -1.65 -35.68 16.15
N LYS A 615 -1.86 -34.37 16.01
CA LYS A 615 -3.14 -33.83 15.54
C LYS A 615 -3.47 -34.22 14.10
N PHE A 616 -2.48 -34.32 13.20
CA PHE A 616 -2.73 -34.81 11.84
C PHE A 616 -3.13 -36.29 11.82
N LYS A 617 -2.54 -37.13 12.68
CA LYS A 617 -2.99 -38.53 12.83
C LYS A 617 -4.44 -38.61 13.32
N GLU A 618 -4.82 -37.76 14.27
CA GLU A 618 -6.19 -37.69 14.82
C GLU A 618 -7.21 -37.28 13.75
N ILE A 619 -6.99 -36.15 13.05
CA ILE A 619 -7.92 -35.64 12.04
C ILE A 619 -8.03 -36.58 10.83
N THR A 620 -6.94 -37.25 10.43
CA THR A 620 -6.97 -38.24 9.35
C THR A 620 -7.75 -39.48 9.73
N ALA A 621 -7.59 -39.99 10.95
CA ALA A 621 -8.37 -41.14 11.43
C ALA A 621 -9.87 -40.82 11.45
N GLU A 622 -10.22 -39.60 11.90
CA GLU A 622 -11.60 -39.12 11.91
C GLU A 622 -12.18 -38.99 10.48
N PHE A 623 -11.44 -38.38 9.56
CA PHE A 623 -11.88 -38.19 8.18
C PHE A 623 -12.05 -39.51 7.42
N ASN A 624 -11.10 -40.43 7.57
CA ASN A 624 -11.18 -41.77 6.99
C ASN A 624 -12.40 -42.54 7.53
N HIS A 625 -12.71 -42.41 8.82
CA HIS A 625 -13.91 -42.99 9.42
C HIS A 625 -15.20 -42.39 8.83
N GLN A 626 -15.27 -41.08 8.63
CA GLN A 626 -16.43 -40.41 8.04
C GLN A 626 -16.69 -40.80 6.57
N THR A 627 -15.62 -41.04 5.80
CA THR A 627 -15.69 -41.22 4.34
C THR A 627 -15.48 -42.66 3.87
N SER A 628 -15.15 -43.58 4.78
CA SER A 628 -14.70 -44.95 4.45
C SER A 628 -13.50 -44.99 3.50
N GLN A 629 -12.65 -43.97 3.55
CA GLN A 629 -11.39 -43.91 2.80
C GLN A 629 -10.20 -44.36 3.65
N SER A 630 -9.05 -44.52 3.00
CA SER A 630 -7.79 -44.95 3.62
C SER A 630 -6.64 -44.01 3.27
N LEU A 631 -6.84 -42.70 3.47
CA LEU A 631 -5.82 -41.68 3.22
C LEU A 631 -4.77 -41.65 4.33
N THR A 632 -3.54 -41.33 3.98
CA THR A 632 -2.43 -41.07 4.91
C THR A 632 -2.51 -39.65 5.49
N PRO A 633 -1.88 -39.40 6.66
CA PRO A 633 -1.78 -38.05 7.20
C PRO A 633 -1.15 -37.02 6.25
N GLU A 634 -0.17 -37.45 5.46
CA GLU A 634 0.51 -36.64 4.45
C GLU A 634 -0.42 -36.25 3.29
N GLU A 635 -1.23 -37.19 2.81
CA GLU A 635 -2.25 -36.93 1.78
C GLU A 635 -3.32 -35.96 2.28
N VAL A 636 -3.77 -36.11 3.53
CA VAL A 636 -4.74 -35.20 4.15
C VAL A 636 -4.15 -33.79 4.32
N ALA A 637 -2.92 -33.67 4.84
CA ALA A 637 -2.24 -32.39 4.98
C ALA A 637 -2.00 -31.71 3.61
N SER A 638 -1.59 -32.47 2.60
CA SER A 638 -1.45 -31.96 1.22
C SER A 638 -2.80 -31.56 0.62
N GLY A 639 -3.87 -32.29 0.92
CA GLY A 639 -5.25 -31.96 0.53
C GLY A 639 -5.70 -30.62 1.11
N PHE A 640 -5.41 -30.35 2.38
CA PHE A 640 -5.67 -29.05 3.00
C PHE A 640 -4.92 -27.90 2.31
N LEU A 641 -3.64 -28.08 1.99
CA LEU A 641 -2.88 -27.06 1.25
C LEU A 641 -3.46 -26.81 -0.15
N ASN A 642 -3.92 -27.86 -0.84
CA ASN A 642 -4.58 -27.72 -2.14
C ASN A 642 -5.88 -26.91 -2.06
N ILE A 643 -6.68 -27.12 -1.01
CA ILE A 643 -7.91 -26.34 -0.75
C ILE A 643 -7.58 -24.90 -0.38
N ALA A 644 -6.55 -24.67 0.45
CA ALA A 644 -6.09 -23.33 0.79
C ALA A 644 -5.62 -22.57 -0.47
N ASN A 645 -4.82 -23.21 -1.32
CA ASN A 645 -4.36 -22.64 -2.58
C ASN A 645 -5.53 -22.31 -3.52
N GLU A 646 -6.51 -23.19 -3.66
CA GLU A 646 -7.71 -22.91 -4.48
C GLU A 646 -8.52 -21.73 -3.91
N THR A 647 -8.64 -21.65 -2.58
CA THR A 647 -9.32 -20.55 -1.89
C THR A 647 -8.62 -19.21 -2.13
N MET A 648 -7.28 -19.19 -2.07
CA MET A 648 -6.46 -18.00 -2.36
C MET A 648 -6.43 -17.63 -3.85
N SER A 649 -6.67 -18.57 -4.77
CA SER A 649 -6.79 -18.28 -6.21
C SER A 649 -8.09 -17.56 -6.59
N ARG A 650 -9.17 -17.72 -5.81
CA ARG A 650 -10.47 -17.05 -6.07
C ARG A 650 -10.38 -15.51 -6.14
N PRO A 651 -9.82 -14.79 -5.14
CA PRO A 651 -9.69 -13.34 -5.23
C PRO A 651 -8.80 -12.90 -6.40
N ILE A 652 -7.79 -13.69 -6.80
CA ILE A 652 -6.97 -13.40 -7.98
C ILE A 652 -7.82 -13.43 -9.25
N ARG A 653 -8.63 -14.48 -9.45
CA ARG A 653 -9.57 -14.55 -10.58
C ARG A 653 -10.58 -13.41 -10.58
N ASN A 654 -11.05 -13.00 -9.40
CA ASN A 654 -11.96 -11.85 -9.30
C ASN A 654 -11.26 -10.52 -9.65
N ALA A 655 -9.98 -10.35 -9.26
CA ALA A 655 -9.20 -9.16 -9.62
C ALA A 655 -8.81 -9.12 -11.12
N THR A 656 -8.85 -10.26 -11.82
CA THR A 656 -8.47 -10.38 -13.23
C THR A 656 -9.64 -10.73 -14.14
N GLU A 657 -10.13 -11.98 -14.10
CA GLU A 657 -11.12 -12.54 -15.04
C GLU A 657 -12.44 -11.78 -15.00
N ALA A 658 -12.91 -11.38 -13.81
CA ALA A 658 -14.14 -10.60 -13.65
C ALA A 658 -14.05 -9.18 -14.25
N ARG A 659 -12.84 -8.75 -14.64
CA ARG A 659 -12.56 -7.49 -15.34
C ARG A 659 -12.10 -7.70 -16.78
N GLY A 660 -12.14 -8.94 -17.28
CA GLY A 660 -11.75 -9.28 -18.65
C GLY A 660 -10.27 -9.59 -18.84
N TYR A 661 -9.50 -9.79 -17.76
CA TYR A 661 -8.06 -10.10 -17.83
C TYR A 661 -7.77 -11.59 -17.57
N ALA A 662 -6.96 -12.19 -18.43
CA ALA A 662 -6.50 -13.56 -18.29
C ALA A 662 -5.30 -13.64 -17.30
N PRO A 663 -5.38 -14.38 -16.18
CA PRO A 663 -4.28 -14.47 -15.20
C PRO A 663 -2.94 -14.89 -15.80
N GLU A 664 -2.93 -15.80 -16.77
CA GLU A 664 -1.74 -16.34 -17.43
C GLU A 664 -0.89 -15.31 -18.19
N ASN A 665 -1.48 -14.15 -18.48
CA ASN A 665 -0.80 -13.01 -19.12
C ASN A 665 -0.12 -12.07 -18.10
N HIS A 666 -0.02 -12.48 -16.83
CA HIS A 666 0.56 -11.69 -15.76
C HIS A 666 1.78 -12.39 -15.14
N ASN A 667 2.66 -11.60 -14.51
CA ASN A 667 3.65 -12.09 -13.56
C ASN A 667 3.04 -12.08 -12.14
N LEU A 668 3.31 -13.10 -11.32
CA LEU A 668 2.86 -13.14 -9.92
C LEU A 668 3.92 -12.52 -9.01
N VAL A 669 3.62 -11.42 -8.33
CA VAL A 669 4.48 -10.84 -7.29
C VAL A 669 4.06 -11.46 -5.95
N SER A 670 4.86 -12.39 -5.43
CA SER A 670 4.58 -13.08 -4.18
C SER A 670 5.34 -12.45 -3.02
N PHE A 671 4.61 -12.13 -1.95
CA PHE A 671 5.17 -11.49 -0.77
C PHE A 671 4.37 -11.79 0.49
N GLY A 672 4.77 -11.18 1.61
CA GLY A 672 4.33 -11.60 2.94
C GLY A 672 5.10 -12.83 3.44
N GLY A 673 5.07 -13.07 4.75
CA GLY A 673 5.91 -14.09 5.39
C GLY A 673 5.61 -15.54 4.97
N ALA A 674 4.42 -15.81 4.43
CA ALA A 674 4.01 -17.13 3.96
C ALA A 674 3.87 -17.24 2.43
N GLY A 675 3.94 -16.13 1.68
CA GLY A 675 3.67 -16.13 0.24
C GLY A 675 4.58 -17.06 -0.56
N GLY A 676 5.88 -17.05 -0.25
CA GLY A 676 6.88 -17.90 -0.91
C GLY A 676 6.64 -19.41 -0.76
N GLN A 677 5.84 -19.85 0.21
CA GLN A 677 5.51 -21.26 0.45
C GLN A 677 4.44 -21.79 -0.50
N HIS A 678 3.63 -20.89 -1.08
CA HIS A 678 2.45 -21.22 -1.89
C HIS A 678 2.53 -20.70 -3.34
N ALA A 679 3.50 -19.85 -3.64
CA ALA A 679 3.58 -19.12 -4.91
C ALA A 679 3.60 -20.04 -6.15
N CYS A 680 4.41 -21.11 -6.15
CA CYS A 680 4.49 -22.06 -7.27
C CYS A 680 3.14 -22.74 -7.54
N SER A 681 2.52 -23.32 -6.51
CA SER A 681 1.21 -23.96 -6.60
C SER A 681 0.10 -23.00 -7.10
N ILE A 682 0.10 -21.75 -6.65
CA ILE A 682 -0.88 -20.74 -7.09
C ILE A 682 -0.63 -20.34 -8.55
N ALA A 683 0.63 -20.10 -8.92
CA ALA A 683 0.98 -19.77 -10.29
C ALA A 683 0.61 -20.90 -11.26
N ASP A 684 0.84 -22.16 -10.89
CA ASP A 684 0.47 -23.32 -11.70
C ASP A 684 -1.05 -23.40 -11.94
N LYS A 685 -1.86 -23.23 -10.88
CA LYS A 685 -3.33 -23.20 -10.96
C LYS A 685 -3.91 -22.09 -11.83
N LEU A 686 -3.18 -20.97 -11.93
CA LEU A 686 -3.57 -19.79 -12.71
C LEU A 686 -2.91 -19.73 -14.09
N GLY A 687 -2.05 -20.69 -14.45
CA GLY A 687 -1.31 -20.68 -15.71
C GLY A 687 -0.21 -19.62 -15.79
N ILE A 688 0.15 -18.99 -14.67
CA ILE A 688 1.19 -17.96 -14.59
C ILE A 688 2.57 -18.61 -14.73
N LYS A 689 3.40 -18.06 -15.63
CA LYS A 689 4.71 -18.64 -15.98
C LYS A 689 5.85 -18.15 -15.11
N ARG A 690 5.75 -16.94 -14.57
CA ARG A 690 6.83 -16.25 -13.86
C ARG A 690 6.32 -15.66 -12.54
N ILE A 691 7.10 -15.87 -11.49
CA ILE A 691 6.87 -15.35 -10.14
C ILE A 691 8.03 -14.44 -9.79
N LEU A 692 7.73 -13.26 -9.28
CA LEU A 692 8.69 -12.27 -8.78
C LEU A 692 8.61 -12.25 -7.26
N ILE A 693 9.74 -12.49 -6.59
CA ILE A 693 9.85 -12.41 -5.14
C ILE A 693 10.97 -11.42 -4.83
N HIS A 694 10.61 -10.22 -4.37
CA HIS A 694 11.63 -9.28 -3.89
C HIS A 694 12.33 -9.85 -2.65
N LYS A 695 13.64 -9.64 -2.49
CA LYS A 695 14.36 -10.01 -1.27
C LYS A 695 13.78 -9.37 0.01
N LEU A 696 13.05 -8.26 -0.11
CA LEU A 696 12.30 -7.64 0.97
C LEU A 696 10.82 -8.07 0.99
N SER A 697 10.44 -9.21 0.40
CA SER A 697 9.04 -9.66 0.27
C SER A 697 8.25 -9.67 1.60
N SER A 698 8.86 -10.08 2.71
CA SER A 698 8.26 -10.06 4.04
C SER A 698 8.01 -8.63 4.58
N LEU A 699 8.66 -7.63 3.97
CA LEU A 699 8.60 -6.20 4.31
C LEU A 699 8.15 -5.36 3.10
N LEU A 700 7.58 -5.97 2.05
CA LEU A 700 7.36 -5.28 0.78
C LEU A 700 6.36 -4.13 0.91
N SER A 701 5.39 -4.23 1.82
CA SER A 701 4.47 -3.13 2.12
C SER A 701 5.18 -1.93 2.75
N ALA A 702 6.16 -2.18 3.63
CA ALA A 702 6.99 -1.10 4.19
C ALA A 702 7.92 -0.51 3.12
N HIS A 703 8.46 -1.35 2.23
CA HIS A 703 9.23 -0.90 1.08
C HIS A 703 8.41 -0.01 0.15
N GLY A 704 7.17 -0.41 -0.17
CA GLY A 704 6.23 0.38 -0.96
C GLY A 704 5.85 1.69 -0.28
N ILE A 705 5.58 1.70 1.03
CA ILE A 705 5.38 2.95 1.80
C ILE A 705 6.60 3.86 1.70
N ALA A 706 7.81 3.30 1.76
CA ALA A 706 9.04 4.06 1.63
C ALA A 706 9.24 4.65 0.23
N HIS A 707 8.55 4.15 -0.81
CA HIS A 707 8.62 4.63 -2.19
C HIS A 707 7.36 5.37 -2.65
N ALA A 708 6.34 5.44 -1.81
CA ALA A 708 5.12 6.16 -2.12
C ALA A 708 5.37 7.66 -2.24
N GLU A 709 4.57 8.29 -3.10
CA GLU A 709 4.59 9.73 -3.36
C GLU A 709 3.39 10.41 -2.70
N LEU A 710 3.45 11.73 -2.54
CA LEU A 710 2.26 12.49 -2.18
C LEU A 710 1.25 12.38 -3.33
N GLN A 711 -0.01 12.15 -3.00
CA GLN A 711 -1.09 12.15 -3.98
C GLN A 711 -2.23 13.04 -3.54
N TYR A 712 -2.88 13.69 -4.51
CA TYR A 712 -4.12 14.40 -4.28
C TYR A 712 -5.00 14.30 -5.52
N GLU A 713 -6.28 14.04 -5.28
CA GLU A 713 -7.30 13.93 -6.32
C GLU A 713 -8.46 14.86 -6.01
N THR A 714 -8.96 15.51 -7.06
CA THR A 714 -10.18 16.29 -7.00
C THR A 714 -10.96 16.10 -8.30
N PHE A 715 -12.28 16.23 -8.23
CA PHE A 715 -13.16 16.20 -9.37
C PHE A 715 -14.29 17.22 -9.21
N GLU A 716 -14.86 17.66 -10.33
CA GLU A 716 -16.08 18.48 -10.36
C GLU A 716 -17.07 17.87 -11.36
N PRO A 717 -18.38 17.82 -11.03
CA PRO A 717 -19.39 17.36 -11.98
C PRO A 717 -19.46 18.25 -13.22
N PHE A 718 -19.72 17.64 -14.38
CA PHE A 718 -19.79 18.31 -15.68
C PHE A 718 -20.77 17.55 -16.58
N ALA A 719 -22.07 17.80 -16.41
CA ALA A 719 -23.11 17.06 -17.11
C ALA A 719 -23.28 17.57 -18.56
N ALA A 720 -22.62 16.91 -19.52
CA ALA A 720 -22.71 17.29 -20.94
C ALA A 720 -22.54 16.11 -21.89
N LYS A 721 -23.13 16.19 -23.10
CA LYS A 721 -22.85 15.24 -24.17
C LYS A 721 -21.40 15.42 -24.65
N LEU A 722 -20.66 14.33 -24.78
CA LEU A 722 -19.30 14.34 -25.31
C LEU A 722 -19.30 14.78 -26.80
N ASN A 723 -18.86 16.01 -27.05
CA ASN A 723 -18.72 16.63 -28.38
C ASN A 723 -17.69 17.77 -28.34
N GLU A 724 -17.30 18.29 -29.50
CA GLU A 724 -16.29 19.38 -29.60
C GLU A 724 -16.68 20.64 -28.81
N GLY A 725 -17.95 21.00 -28.76
CA GLY A 725 -18.44 22.18 -28.02
C GLY A 725 -18.28 22.05 -26.50
N ALA A 726 -18.47 20.85 -25.96
CA ALA A 726 -18.30 20.58 -24.53
C ALA A 726 -16.82 20.61 -24.09
N MET A 727 -15.89 20.26 -25.00
CA MET A 727 -14.47 20.12 -24.67
C MET A 727 -13.80 21.44 -24.25
N ALA A 728 -14.31 22.59 -24.70
CA ALA A 728 -13.79 23.90 -24.27
C ALA A 728 -13.99 24.10 -22.75
N GLY A 729 -15.19 23.82 -22.24
CA GLY A 729 -15.49 23.89 -20.80
C GLY A 729 -14.76 22.82 -19.99
N VAL A 730 -14.60 21.62 -20.56
CA VAL A 730 -13.80 20.55 -19.95
C VAL A 730 -12.35 20.99 -19.74
N ASN A 731 -11.71 21.58 -20.74
CA ASN A 731 -10.31 22.02 -20.65
C ASN A 731 -10.13 23.14 -19.61
N GLU A 732 -11.04 24.11 -19.58
CA GLU A 732 -11.03 25.17 -18.55
C GLU A 732 -11.15 24.58 -17.14
N LEU A 733 -12.03 23.59 -16.97
CA LEU A 733 -12.22 22.92 -15.69
C LEU A 733 -10.99 22.06 -15.30
N LEU A 734 -10.37 21.37 -16.25
CA LEU A 734 -9.12 20.63 -16.03
C LEU A 734 -8.02 21.57 -15.52
N ASP A 735 -7.82 22.73 -16.14
CA ASP A 735 -6.81 23.70 -15.71
C ASP A 735 -7.07 24.23 -14.29
N LYS A 736 -8.34 24.53 -13.97
CA LYS A 736 -8.77 24.94 -12.62
C LYS A 736 -8.53 23.85 -11.58
N LEU A 737 -8.77 22.58 -11.92
CA LEU A 737 -8.54 21.44 -11.03
C LEU A 737 -7.04 21.19 -10.85
N LYS A 738 -6.24 21.23 -11.92
CA LYS A 738 -4.77 21.10 -11.86
C LYS A 738 -4.14 22.13 -10.93
N LYS A 739 -4.55 23.40 -11.03
CA LYS A 739 -4.06 24.45 -10.14
C LYS A 739 -4.29 24.12 -8.66
N ARG A 740 -5.49 23.63 -8.32
CA ARG A 740 -5.81 23.22 -6.94
C ARG A 740 -4.99 22.03 -6.47
N VAL A 741 -4.74 21.07 -7.36
CA VAL A 741 -3.87 19.91 -7.07
C VAL A 741 -2.43 20.36 -6.81
N THR A 742 -1.91 21.27 -7.64
CA THR A 742 -0.58 21.87 -7.43
C THR A 742 -0.49 22.56 -6.07
N GLU A 743 -1.44 23.45 -5.76
CA GLU A 743 -1.48 24.18 -4.48
C GLU A 743 -1.48 23.23 -3.28
N GLU A 744 -2.28 22.15 -3.33
CA GLU A 744 -2.37 21.17 -2.25
C GLU A 744 -1.06 20.38 -2.07
N LEU A 745 -0.49 19.83 -3.16
CA LEU A 745 0.74 19.02 -3.10
C LEU A 745 1.96 19.85 -2.67
N VAL A 746 2.10 21.07 -3.20
CA VAL A 746 3.20 21.99 -2.82
C VAL A 746 3.05 22.41 -1.36
N SER A 747 1.83 22.64 -0.85
CA SER A 747 1.60 22.94 0.57
C SER A 747 2.07 21.81 1.49
N GLN A 748 2.06 20.56 0.99
CA GLN A 748 2.55 19.36 1.67
C GLN A 748 4.04 19.07 1.44
N LYS A 749 4.78 20.02 0.84
CA LYS A 749 6.23 19.99 0.55
C LYS A 749 6.64 19.07 -0.60
N ALA A 750 5.75 18.83 -1.58
CA ALA A 750 6.16 18.25 -2.86
C ALA A 750 7.05 19.22 -3.64
N SER A 751 8.00 18.69 -4.42
CA SER A 751 8.76 19.51 -5.39
C SER A 751 7.88 19.85 -6.59
N GLU A 752 7.78 21.12 -6.95
CA GLU A 752 6.96 21.59 -8.09
C GLU A 752 7.41 20.96 -9.42
N ASP A 753 8.72 20.77 -9.60
CA ASP A 753 9.30 20.13 -10.79
C ASP A 753 9.04 18.61 -10.87
N SER A 754 8.55 18.00 -9.79
CA SER A 754 8.23 16.57 -9.72
C SER A 754 6.76 16.25 -9.96
N LEU A 755 5.91 17.26 -10.19
CA LEU A 755 4.47 17.06 -10.28
C LEU A 755 4.08 16.37 -11.59
N VAL A 756 3.34 15.27 -11.47
CA VAL A 756 2.75 14.52 -12.59
C VAL A 756 1.24 14.52 -12.44
N PHE A 757 0.51 14.73 -13.55
CA PHE A 757 -0.95 14.81 -13.55
C PHE A 757 -1.58 13.71 -14.42
N ASP A 758 -2.61 13.06 -13.89
CA ASP A 758 -3.56 12.25 -14.65
C ASP A 758 -4.86 13.05 -14.81
N GLU A 759 -5.11 13.51 -16.03
CA GLU A 759 -6.33 14.22 -16.44
C GLU A 759 -7.34 13.18 -16.95
N ALA A 760 -8.54 13.12 -16.38
CA ALA A 760 -9.53 12.09 -16.74
C ALA A 760 -10.95 12.64 -16.84
N LEU A 761 -11.76 12.00 -17.70
CA LEU A 761 -13.20 12.22 -17.79
C LEU A 761 -13.95 11.00 -17.28
N VAL A 762 -14.96 11.20 -16.44
CA VAL A 762 -15.90 10.15 -16.06
C VAL A 762 -17.02 10.11 -17.09
N LEU A 763 -17.09 9.02 -17.85
CA LEU A 763 -17.98 8.86 -18.99
C LEU A 763 -18.98 7.73 -18.76
N LYS A 764 -20.19 7.89 -19.32
CA LYS A 764 -21.25 6.87 -19.30
C LYS A 764 -22.06 6.92 -20.60
N TYR A 765 -22.77 5.83 -20.89
CA TYR A 765 -23.81 5.87 -21.92
C TYR A 765 -25.05 6.61 -21.39
N PHE A 766 -25.70 7.40 -22.25
CA PHE A 766 -26.90 8.13 -21.86
C PHE A 766 -28.01 7.19 -21.33
N GLY A 767 -28.60 7.56 -20.20
CA GLY A 767 -29.61 6.75 -19.51
C GLY A 767 -29.07 5.49 -18.83
N THR A 768 -27.75 5.39 -18.64
CA THR A 768 -27.12 4.39 -17.76
C THR A 768 -26.45 5.09 -16.58
N ASP A 769 -26.16 4.29 -15.57
CA ASP A 769 -25.52 4.64 -14.29
C ASP A 769 -24.17 3.91 -14.13
N THR A 770 -23.62 3.42 -15.24
CA THR A 770 -22.30 2.76 -15.29
C THR A 770 -21.27 3.78 -15.76
N ASN A 771 -20.51 4.31 -14.79
CA ASN A 771 -19.47 5.31 -14.99
C ASN A 771 -18.10 4.65 -15.18
N LEU A 772 -17.35 5.06 -16.21
CA LEU A 772 -15.95 4.69 -16.43
C LEU A 772 -15.07 5.93 -16.42
N SER A 773 -13.97 5.88 -15.67
CA SER A 773 -12.97 6.95 -15.64
C SER A 773 -11.96 6.73 -16.77
N ILE A 774 -11.96 7.63 -17.75
CA ILE A 774 -11.09 7.55 -18.92
C ILE A 774 -9.99 8.62 -18.79
N SER A 775 -8.76 8.19 -18.51
CA SER A 775 -7.58 9.06 -18.59
C SER A 775 -7.44 9.63 -20.00
N LYS A 776 -6.87 10.83 -20.11
CA LYS A 776 -6.61 11.52 -21.36
C LYS A 776 -5.87 10.63 -22.36
N PRO A 777 -6.51 10.24 -23.47
CA PRO A 777 -5.88 9.40 -24.47
C PRO A 777 -4.87 10.22 -25.30
N ALA A 778 -3.86 9.55 -25.86
CA ALA A 778 -2.75 10.21 -26.57
C ALA A 778 -3.20 10.93 -27.85
N ASP A 779 -4.26 10.45 -28.49
CA ASP A 779 -4.90 11.03 -29.67
C ASP A 779 -6.02 12.04 -29.33
N GLY A 780 -6.39 12.13 -28.04
CA GLY A 780 -7.51 12.96 -27.57
C GLY A 780 -8.91 12.36 -27.78
N ASP A 781 -9.03 11.14 -28.32
CA ASP A 781 -10.33 10.51 -28.57
C ASP A 781 -10.88 9.74 -27.35
N TYR A 782 -11.54 10.49 -26.47
CA TYR A 782 -12.20 9.93 -25.29
C TYR A 782 -13.31 8.93 -25.63
N ALA A 783 -13.98 9.04 -26.78
CA ALA A 783 -15.10 8.17 -27.15
C ALA A 783 -14.60 6.79 -27.57
N ALA A 784 -13.52 6.74 -28.37
CA ALA A 784 -12.85 5.50 -28.73
C ALA A 784 -12.26 4.81 -27.50
N ALA A 785 -11.56 5.56 -26.63
CA ALA A 785 -10.99 5.04 -25.39
C ALA A 785 -12.06 4.48 -24.45
N PHE A 786 -13.19 5.18 -24.29
CA PHE A 786 -14.35 4.68 -23.52
C PHE A 786 -14.88 3.36 -24.08
N THR A 787 -15.08 3.27 -25.40
CA THR A 787 -15.61 2.07 -26.05
C THR A 787 -14.65 0.89 -25.93
N GLN A 788 -13.34 1.14 -26.05
CA GLN A 788 -12.29 0.14 -25.90
C GLN A 788 -12.18 -0.39 -24.47
N MET A 789 -12.44 0.45 -23.46
CA MET A 789 -12.48 0.01 -22.05
C MET A 789 -13.80 -0.71 -21.72
N HIS A 790 -14.94 -0.22 -22.23
CA HIS A 790 -16.26 -0.78 -21.95
C HIS A 790 -16.42 -2.20 -22.49
N LEU A 791 -15.87 -2.50 -23.67
CA LEU A 791 -16.09 -3.78 -24.34
C LEU A 791 -15.47 -4.99 -23.59
N PRO A 792 -14.19 -5.00 -23.16
CA PRO A 792 -13.63 -6.08 -22.35
C PRO A 792 -14.30 -6.21 -20.98
N GLU A 793 -14.71 -5.08 -20.38
CA GLU A 793 -15.25 -5.05 -19.02
C GLU A 793 -16.71 -5.53 -18.94
N PHE A 794 -17.51 -5.29 -19.99
CA PHE A 794 -18.95 -5.62 -20.00
C PHE A 794 -19.37 -6.55 -21.14
N ALA A 795 -18.47 -6.92 -22.06
CA ALA A 795 -18.68 -7.79 -23.22
C ALA A 795 -19.65 -7.25 -24.30
N PHE A 796 -20.03 -5.96 -24.26
CA PHE A 796 -20.81 -5.30 -25.32
C PHE A 796 -20.50 -3.81 -25.42
N SER A 797 -21.04 -3.16 -26.46
CA SER A 797 -21.11 -1.69 -26.61
C SER A 797 -22.53 -1.27 -26.94
N MET A 798 -22.88 0.00 -26.68
CA MET A 798 -24.23 0.53 -26.92
C MET A 798 -24.22 1.62 -27.99
N THR A 799 -25.28 1.67 -28.80
CA THR A 799 -25.53 2.74 -29.77
C THR A 799 -26.24 3.93 -29.11
N ARG A 800 -25.70 4.43 -27.99
CA ARG A 800 -26.23 5.57 -27.24
C ARG A 800 -25.19 6.71 -27.17
N PRO A 801 -25.63 7.97 -27.03
CA PRO A 801 -24.70 9.07 -26.77
C PRO A 801 -23.84 8.83 -25.54
N ILE A 802 -22.57 9.24 -25.59
CA ILE A 802 -21.68 9.25 -24.43
C ILE A 802 -21.85 10.60 -23.71
N ILE A 803 -22.01 10.52 -22.40
CA ILE A 803 -22.19 11.67 -21.50
C ILE A 803 -20.96 11.78 -20.61
N ILE A 804 -20.46 13.01 -20.48
CA ILE A 804 -19.51 13.40 -19.45
C ILE A 804 -20.32 13.60 -18.18
N GLU A 805 -19.94 12.90 -17.11
CA GLU A 805 -20.55 13.04 -15.79
C GLU A 805 -19.74 14.02 -14.93
N SER A 806 -18.41 13.89 -14.98
CA SER A 806 -17.48 14.74 -14.22
C SER A 806 -16.11 14.80 -14.86
N VAL A 807 -15.36 15.85 -14.49
CA VAL A 807 -13.97 16.07 -14.85
C VAL A 807 -13.12 15.85 -13.61
N LYS A 808 -12.03 15.09 -13.75
CA LYS A 808 -11.19 14.63 -12.64
C LYS A 808 -9.73 14.90 -12.94
N VAL A 809 -9.00 15.32 -11.91
CA VAL A 809 -7.54 15.48 -11.95
C VAL A 809 -6.94 14.84 -10.71
N ARG A 810 -5.97 13.95 -10.94
CA ARG A 810 -5.09 13.42 -9.89
C ARG A 810 -3.68 13.92 -10.13
N GLY A 811 -3.01 14.35 -9.08
CA GLY A 811 -1.59 14.70 -9.13
C GLY A 811 -0.78 13.82 -8.19
N THR A 812 0.46 13.52 -8.58
CA THR A 812 1.48 12.95 -7.72
C THR A 812 2.66 13.91 -7.60
N GLY A 813 3.38 13.87 -6.47
CA GLY A 813 4.54 14.70 -6.24
C GLY A 813 5.56 14.06 -5.31
N SER A 814 6.83 14.10 -5.69
CA SER A 814 7.92 13.53 -4.90
C SER A 814 8.33 14.45 -3.75
N THR A 815 8.65 13.84 -2.61
CA THR A 815 9.30 14.53 -1.48
C THR A 815 10.79 14.21 -1.37
N GLY A 816 11.41 13.75 -2.47
CA GLY A 816 12.84 13.45 -2.57
C GLY A 816 13.20 12.00 -2.25
N ALA A 817 12.31 11.04 -2.53
CA ALA A 817 12.68 9.63 -2.52
C ALA A 817 13.53 9.34 -3.77
N PRO A 818 14.78 8.85 -3.64
CA PRO A 818 15.59 8.47 -4.79
C PRO A 818 15.00 7.22 -5.44
N ASP A 819 14.86 7.27 -6.76
CA ASP A 819 14.42 6.14 -7.57
C ASP A 819 15.65 5.50 -8.24
N LEU A 820 16.19 4.43 -7.64
CA LEU A 820 17.48 3.84 -8.06
C LEU A 820 17.47 2.30 -8.14
N GLU A 821 16.35 1.64 -7.85
CA GLU A 821 16.29 0.18 -7.90
C GLU A 821 15.92 -0.31 -9.30
N LYS A 822 16.72 -1.24 -9.82
CA LYS A 822 16.43 -1.91 -11.09
C LYS A 822 15.27 -2.87 -10.92
N THR A 823 14.48 -3.06 -11.97
CA THR A 823 13.41 -4.07 -11.95
C THR A 823 13.98 -5.48 -12.04
N ALA A 824 13.15 -6.47 -11.69
CA ALA A 824 13.51 -7.88 -11.84
C ALA A 824 13.88 -8.24 -13.29
N HIS A 825 13.19 -7.65 -14.29
CA HIS A 825 13.47 -7.88 -15.70
C HIS A 825 14.85 -7.33 -16.09
N GLN A 826 15.16 -6.08 -15.71
CA GLN A 826 16.45 -5.45 -15.97
C GLN A 826 17.62 -6.20 -15.33
N GLU A 827 17.45 -6.66 -14.09
CA GLU A 827 18.45 -7.50 -13.41
C GLU A 827 18.63 -8.85 -14.12
N LEU A 828 17.53 -9.50 -14.51
CA LEU A 828 17.57 -10.79 -15.18
C LEU A 828 18.32 -10.71 -16.51
N VAL A 829 18.08 -9.67 -17.31
CA VAL A 829 18.74 -9.43 -18.61
C VAL A 829 20.21 -9.07 -18.45
N SER A 830 20.57 -8.30 -17.40
CA SER A 830 21.95 -7.87 -17.18
C SER A 830 22.83 -8.88 -16.44
N SER A 831 22.24 -9.84 -15.73
CA SER A 831 22.96 -10.85 -14.95
C SER A 831 23.56 -11.98 -15.82
N LYS A 832 24.77 -12.42 -15.47
CA LYS A 832 25.35 -13.66 -16.02
C LYS A 832 24.84 -14.84 -15.21
N GLN A 833 24.08 -15.71 -15.86
CA GLN A 833 23.39 -16.79 -15.17
C GLN A 833 24.26 -18.05 -15.07
N THR A 834 24.40 -18.61 -13.87
CA THR A 834 25.20 -19.82 -13.63
C THR A 834 24.47 -20.82 -12.74
N PRO A 835 24.42 -22.11 -13.10
CA PRO A 835 23.84 -23.13 -12.23
C PRO A 835 24.53 -23.17 -10.86
N TYR A 836 23.74 -23.25 -9.79
CA TYR A 836 24.21 -23.30 -8.42
C TYR A 836 23.57 -24.49 -7.71
N SER A 837 24.41 -25.40 -7.20
CA SER A 837 23.99 -26.64 -6.55
C SER A 837 24.59 -26.85 -5.17
N SER A 838 25.48 -25.96 -4.71
CA SER A 838 26.13 -26.09 -3.41
C SER A 838 25.15 -25.74 -2.29
N HIS A 839 24.86 -26.68 -1.41
CA HIS A 839 24.02 -26.48 -0.22
C HIS A 839 24.66 -27.19 0.98
N LYS A 840 24.49 -26.61 2.18
CA LYS A 840 25.08 -27.13 3.42
C LYS A 840 24.17 -28.12 4.15
N SER A 841 22.89 -28.16 3.80
CA SER A 841 21.88 -28.98 4.47
C SER A 841 20.78 -29.43 3.51
N THR A 842 20.22 -30.61 3.75
CA THR A 842 19.02 -31.12 3.07
C THR A 842 17.87 -31.31 4.06
N GLN A 843 16.64 -31.35 3.55
CA GLN A 843 15.44 -31.63 4.32
C GLN A 843 14.48 -32.48 3.50
N LYS A 844 13.78 -33.42 4.15
CA LYS A 844 12.69 -34.17 3.51
C LYS A 844 11.45 -33.31 3.37
N VAL A 845 10.92 -33.23 2.15
CA VAL A 845 9.72 -32.47 1.81
C VAL A 845 8.74 -33.38 1.08
N TYR A 846 7.47 -33.34 1.45
CA TYR A 846 6.41 -34.07 0.74
C TYR A 846 5.83 -33.22 -0.39
N LEU A 847 6.12 -33.63 -1.62
CA LEU A 847 5.70 -32.98 -2.87
C LEU A 847 5.21 -34.05 -3.85
N ASP A 848 4.21 -33.73 -4.66
CA ASP A 848 3.71 -34.63 -5.71
C ASP A 848 3.35 -36.05 -5.22
N GLY A 849 2.88 -36.17 -3.97
CA GLY A 849 2.51 -37.44 -3.34
C GLY A 849 3.68 -38.27 -2.76
N VAL A 850 4.91 -37.76 -2.80
CA VAL A 850 6.10 -38.49 -2.36
C VAL A 850 7.05 -37.64 -1.49
N TRP A 851 7.73 -38.28 -0.54
CA TRP A 851 8.80 -37.66 0.24
C TRP A 851 10.09 -37.56 -0.59
N THR A 852 10.61 -36.35 -0.75
CA THR A 852 11.80 -36.05 -1.55
C THR A 852 12.85 -35.32 -0.70
N GLU A 853 14.12 -35.76 -0.76
CA GLU A 853 15.26 -35.04 -0.17
C GLU A 853 15.53 -33.76 -0.97
N THR A 854 15.39 -32.61 -0.31
CA THR A 854 15.40 -31.29 -0.94
C THR A 854 16.53 -30.45 -0.36
N GLY A 855 17.31 -29.79 -1.23
CA GLY A 855 18.40 -28.91 -0.82
C GLY A 855 17.88 -27.62 -0.16
N VAL A 856 18.51 -27.21 0.94
CA VAL A 856 18.20 -25.97 1.66
C VAL A 856 19.31 -24.94 1.41
N PHE A 857 18.93 -23.78 0.89
CA PHE A 857 19.83 -22.70 0.50
C PHE A 857 19.54 -21.45 1.33
N LYS A 858 20.59 -20.85 1.90
CA LYS A 858 20.50 -19.55 2.57
C LYS A 858 20.72 -18.45 1.56
N LEU A 859 19.78 -17.52 1.42
CA LEU A 859 19.81 -16.48 0.41
C LEU A 859 21.09 -15.62 0.46
N GLU A 860 21.63 -15.39 1.66
CA GLU A 860 22.88 -14.65 1.91
C GLU A 860 24.16 -15.39 1.44
N ASP A 861 24.11 -16.71 1.29
CA ASP A 861 25.24 -17.55 0.87
C ASP A 861 25.28 -17.76 -0.66
N ILE A 862 24.23 -17.34 -1.38
CA ILE A 862 24.07 -17.57 -2.83
C ILE A 862 24.68 -16.39 -3.61
N LEU A 863 25.49 -16.69 -4.62
CA LEU A 863 26.04 -15.68 -5.52
C LEU A 863 24.96 -15.12 -6.44
N GLU A 864 25.02 -13.82 -6.72
CA GLU A 864 24.16 -13.18 -7.71
C GLU A 864 24.31 -13.84 -9.10
N GLY A 865 23.20 -13.99 -9.82
CA GLY A 865 23.13 -14.69 -11.10
C GLY A 865 22.99 -16.21 -10.97
N SER A 866 22.87 -16.75 -9.76
CA SER A 866 22.73 -18.19 -9.55
C SER A 866 21.37 -18.73 -10.02
N ILE A 867 21.38 -19.90 -10.67
CA ILE A 867 20.17 -20.66 -11.02
C ILE A 867 20.06 -21.90 -10.14
N ILE A 868 18.93 -22.06 -9.46
CA ILE A 868 18.60 -23.23 -8.62
C ILE A 868 17.38 -23.93 -9.21
N SER A 869 17.50 -25.20 -9.59
CA SER A 869 16.37 -26.02 -10.06
C SER A 869 15.60 -26.59 -8.88
N GLY A 870 14.28 -26.62 -8.97
CA GLY A 870 13.43 -27.33 -8.01
C GLY A 870 13.59 -28.87 -8.08
N PRO A 871 13.20 -29.61 -7.02
CA PRO A 871 12.73 -29.10 -5.74
C PRO A 871 13.86 -28.49 -4.91
N ALA A 872 13.63 -27.30 -4.36
CA ALA A 872 14.58 -26.59 -3.49
C ALA A 872 13.85 -25.70 -2.47
N ILE A 873 14.48 -25.47 -1.31
CA ILE A 873 14.01 -24.50 -0.32
C ILE A 873 15.05 -23.38 -0.20
N ILE A 874 14.63 -22.14 -0.44
CA ILE A 874 15.46 -20.94 -0.26
C ILE A 874 14.94 -20.17 0.95
N ILE A 875 15.83 -19.86 1.90
CA ILE A 875 15.46 -19.22 3.17
C ILE A 875 16.28 -17.95 3.41
N ASP A 876 15.67 -16.99 4.10
CA ASP A 876 16.36 -15.90 4.78
C ASP A 876 15.81 -15.74 6.21
N LYS A 877 16.16 -14.63 6.88
CA LYS A 877 15.73 -14.35 8.27
C LYS A 877 14.22 -14.12 8.43
N THR A 878 13.50 -13.94 7.34
CA THR A 878 12.14 -13.39 7.31
C THR A 878 11.18 -14.16 6.40
N GLN A 879 11.67 -15.00 5.48
CA GLN A 879 10.84 -15.75 4.54
C GLN A 879 11.38 -17.15 4.23
N THR A 880 10.48 -18.01 3.73
CA THR A 880 10.79 -19.32 3.15
C THR A 880 10.16 -19.41 1.75
N ILE A 881 10.98 -19.67 0.75
CA ILE A 881 10.58 -19.83 -0.65
C ILE A 881 10.71 -21.32 -1.00
N LEU A 882 9.59 -21.93 -1.37
CA LEU A 882 9.55 -23.30 -1.87
C LEU A 882 9.58 -23.26 -3.40
N VAL A 883 10.68 -23.74 -3.99
CA VAL A 883 10.82 -23.89 -5.44
C VAL A 883 10.36 -25.31 -5.79
N GLU A 884 9.17 -25.45 -6.36
CA GLU A 884 8.62 -26.75 -6.75
C GLU A 884 9.32 -27.35 -7.99
N SER A 885 9.15 -28.65 -8.22
CA SER A 885 9.87 -29.45 -9.23
C SER A 885 9.86 -28.88 -10.66
N LEU A 886 8.79 -28.17 -11.03
CA LEU A 886 8.62 -27.58 -12.37
C LEU A 886 9.21 -26.17 -12.50
N PHE A 887 9.80 -25.61 -11.45
CA PHE A 887 10.31 -24.25 -11.42
C PHE A 887 11.83 -24.19 -11.30
N LYS A 888 12.39 -23.11 -11.82
CA LYS A 888 13.78 -22.70 -11.60
C LYS A 888 13.79 -21.33 -10.93
N ALA A 889 14.64 -21.17 -9.92
CA ALA A 889 14.87 -19.90 -9.25
C ALA A 889 16.12 -19.21 -9.80
N TYR A 890 16.01 -17.94 -10.16
CA TYR A 890 17.11 -17.05 -10.52
C TYR A 890 17.32 -16.06 -9.38
N VAL A 891 18.48 -16.11 -8.73
CA VAL A 891 18.82 -15.24 -7.61
C VAL A 891 19.55 -14.01 -8.14
N LEU A 892 18.93 -12.84 -8.06
CA LEU A 892 19.40 -11.57 -8.60
C LEU A 892 19.87 -10.61 -7.49
N THR A 893 20.15 -9.34 -7.80
CA THR A 893 20.56 -8.34 -6.79
C THR A 893 19.43 -8.14 -5.78
N ASN A 894 18.22 -7.82 -6.25
CA ASN A 894 17.08 -7.44 -5.40
C ASN A 894 15.93 -8.45 -5.42
N TYR A 895 15.97 -9.41 -6.35
CA TYR A 895 14.88 -10.36 -6.58
C TYR A 895 15.33 -11.82 -6.55
N VAL A 896 14.38 -12.70 -6.28
CA VAL A 896 14.37 -14.11 -6.65
C VAL A 896 13.24 -14.29 -7.66
N VAL A 897 13.59 -14.61 -8.90
CA VAL A 897 12.60 -14.84 -9.97
C VAL A 897 12.40 -16.35 -10.11
N LEU A 898 11.17 -16.84 -10.03
CA LEU A 898 10.85 -18.23 -10.32
C LEU A 898 10.23 -18.32 -11.71
N GLU A 899 10.81 -19.11 -12.61
CA GLU A 899 10.21 -19.39 -13.91
C GLU A 899 9.85 -20.86 -14.03
N LYS A 900 8.66 -21.11 -14.58
CA LYS A 900 8.23 -22.45 -14.91
C LYS A 900 9.06 -22.98 -16.09
N ALA A 901 9.70 -24.13 -15.92
CA ALA A 901 10.52 -24.74 -16.96
C ALA A 901 9.66 -25.11 -18.18
N SER A 902 9.99 -24.51 -19.33
CA SER A 902 9.33 -24.79 -20.61
C SER A 902 9.83 -26.10 -21.23
N ALA A 903 9.40 -27.25 -20.72
CA ALA A 903 9.35 -28.51 -21.48
C ALA A 903 8.61 -29.64 -20.74
N MET A 904 7.34 -29.85 -21.08
CA MET A 904 6.94 -30.97 -21.92
C MET A 904 5.79 -30.47 -22.79
N LYS A 905 5.72 -30.95 -24.03
CA LYS A 905 4.55 -30.79 -24.91
C LYS A 905 3.30 -30.81 -24.06
N GLU A 906 2.37 -29.89 -24.33
CA GLU A 906 0.96 -30.12 -24.09
C GLU A 906 0.74 -31.62 -24.26
N LYS A 907 0.46 -32.33 -23.17
CA LYS A 907 -0.35 -33.53 -23.31
C LYS A 907 -1.51 -32.98 -24.11
N SER A 908 -1.57 -33.42 -25.37
CA SER A 908 -2.61 -33.11 -26.31
C SER A 908 -3.90 -32.95 -25.52
N THR A 909 -4.62 -31.89 -25.81
CA THR A 909 -6.06 -31.75 -25.55
C THR A 909 -6.87 -32.84 -26.26
N GLU A 910 -6.36 -34.07 -26.31
CA GLU A 910 -7.17 -35.26 -26.32
C GLU A 910 -7.56 -35.49 -24.87
N LEU A 911 -8.86 -35.30 -24.60
CA LEU A 911 -9.53 -35.90 -23.44
C LEU A 911 -8.94 -37.30 -23.22
N PRO A 912 -8.57 -37.69 -22.00
CA PRO A 912 -8.05 -39.02 -21.75
C PRO A 912 -9.09 -40.06 -22.20
N THR A 913 -8.91 -40.61 -23.41
CA THR A 913 -9.53 -41.85 -23.89
C THR A 913 -8.76 -43.05 -23.36
N THR A 914 -8.25 -42.94 -22.13
CA THR A 914 -8.08 -44.13 -21.33
C THR A 914 -9.48 -44.52 -20.89
N GLN A 915 -9.95 -45.66 -21.40
CA GLN A 915 -10.86 -46.52 -20.65
C GLN A 915 -10.16 -46.90 -19.33
N ALA A 916 -9.94 -45.92 -18.45
CA ALA A 916 -9.93 -46.18 -17.04
C ALA A 916 -11.37 -46.61 -16.77
N THR A 917 -11.52 -47.90 -16.51
CA THR A 917 -12.62 -48.44 -15.73
C THR A 917 -12.62 -47.77 -14.36
N THR A 918 -12.91 -46.47 -14.30
CA THR A 918 -13.41 -45.84 -13.09
C THR A 918 -14.80 -46.44 -12.93
N SER A 919 -14.88 -47.48 -12.11
CA SER A 919 -16.12 -47.80 -11.42
C SER A 919 -16.75 -46.48 -10.97
N LYS A 920 -18.05 -46.30 -11.22
CA LYS A 920 -18.85 -45.15 -10.76
C LYS A 920 -18.80 -44.90 -9.24
N ASP A 921 -18.02 -45.68 -8.49
CA ASP A 921 -18.03 -45.80 -7.03
C ASP A 921 -16.83 -45.18 -6.29
N ASN A 922 -15.82 -44.59 -6.97
CA ASN A 922 -14.71 -43.92 -6.27
C ASN A 922 -14.54 -42.47 -6.76
N LEU A 923 -15.39 -41.58 -6.23
CA LEU A 923 -15.19 -40.13 -6.29
C LEU A 923 -14.09 -39.73 -5.30
N ASP A 924 -13.06 -39.03 -5.76
CA ASP A 924 -12.05 -38.39 -4.90
C ASP A 924 -12.70 -37.20 -4.15
N PRO A 925 -12.85 -37.24 -2.82
CA PRO A 925 -13.48 -36.18 -2.03
C PRO A 925 -12.71 -34.86 -2.08
N ILE A 926 -11.40 -34.91 -2.32
CA ILE A 926 -10.57 -33.71 -2.49
C ILE A 926 -10.94 -33.02 -3.79
N GLN A 927 -11.02 -33.77 -4.91
CA GLN A 927 -11.48 -33.22 -6.18
C GLN A 927 -12.93 -32.72 -6.11
N LEU A 928 -13.82 -33.45 -5.44
CA LEU A 928 -15.22 -33.04 -5.25
C LEU A 928 -15.31 -31.67 -4.55
N SER A 929 -14.49 -31.46 -3.51
CA SER A 929 -14.41 -30.20 -2.79
C SER A 929 -13.93 -29.05 -3.69
N VAL A 930 -12.90 -29.29 -4.51
CA VAL A 930 -12.38 -28.30 -5.47
C VAL A 930 -13.44 -27.92 -6.52
N PHE A 931 -14.14 -28.89 -7.11
CA PHE A 931 -15.19 -28.61 -8.11
C PHE A 931 -16.39 -27.87 -7.53
N ALA A 932 -16.82 -28.21 -6.31
CA ALA A 932 -17.92 -27.51 -5.64
C ALA A 932 -17.62 -26.01 -5.50
N HIS A 933 -16.42 -25.64 -5.05
CA HIS A 933 -16.00 -24.24 -4.94
C HIS A 933 -15.93 -23.53 -6.31
N ARG A 934 -15.47 -24.22 -7.36
CA ARG A 934 -15.39 -23.64 -8.72
C ARG A 934 -16.77 -23.34 -9.31
N PHE A 935 -17.74 -24.26 -9.18
CA PHE A 935 -19.08 -24.03 -9.72
C PHE A 935 -19.83 -22.91 -9.00
N MET A 936 -19.65 -22.78 -7.68
CA MET A 936 -20.21 -21.65 -6.93
C MET A 936 -19.63 -20.31 -7.41
N ALA A 937 -18.31 -20.24 -7.61
CA ALA A 937 -17.65 -19.03 -8.10
C ALA A 937 -18.16 -18.59 -9.48
N ILE A 938 -18.41 -19.54 -10.39
CA ILE A 938 -18.99 -19.23 -11.71
C ILE A 938 -20.40 -18.63 -11.55
N ALA A 939 -21.25 -19.20 -10.69
CA ALA A 939 -22.60 -18.67 -10.48
C ALA A 939 -22.58 -17.25 -9.88
N GLU A 940 -21.66 -16.97 -8.95
CA GLU A 940 -21.43 -15.62 -8.39
C GLU A 940 -20.98 -14.63 -9.47
N GLN A 941 -20.01 -15.02 -10.30
CA GLN A 941 -19.51 -14.18 -11.40
C GLN A 941 -20.60 -13.85 -12.41
N MET A 942 -21.44 -14.83 -12.78
CA MET A 942 -22.62 -14.58 -13.64
C MET A 942 -23.53 -13.49 -13.04
N GLY A 943 -23.75 -13.55 -11.72
CA GLY A 943 -24.56 -12.58 -11.00
C GLY A 943 -23.99 -11.17 -11.03
N ASN A 944 -22.71 -11.04 -10.71
CA ASN A 944 -22.01 -9.77 -10.73
C ASN A 944 -22.04 -9.14 -12.13
N THR A 945 -21.81 -9.93 -13.18
CA THR A 945 -21.90 -9.45 -14.57
C THR A 945 -23.31 -8.98 -14.90
N LEU A 946 -24.36 -9.72 -14.51
CA LEU A 946 -25.74 -9.32 -14.75
C LEU A 946 -26.09 -8.01 -14.03
N GLN A 947 -25.70 -7.87 -12.77
CA GLN A 947 -25.93 -6.64 -12.01
C GLN A 947 -25.24 -5.42 -12.66
N ARG A 948 -23.95 -5.57 -13.00
CA ARG A 948 -23.12 -4.49 -13.55
C ARG A 948 -23.58 -3.98 -14.91
N THR A 949 -24.16 -4.87 -15.72
CA THR A 949 -24.59 -4.58 -17.10
C THR A 949 -26.05 -4.16 -17.19
N SER A 950 -26.82 -4.30 -16.11
CA SER A 950 -28.24 -3.97 -16.10
C SER A 950 -28.49 -2.47 -16.01
N ILE A 951 -29.45 -2.00 -16.79
CA ILE A 951 -30.05 -0.66 -16.68
C ILE A 951 -31.29 -0.64 -15.77
N SER A 952 -31.79 -1.81 -15.38
CA SER A 952 -32.96 -1.94 -14.52
C SER A 952 -32.54 -1.69 -13.07
N SER A 953 -33.12 -0.67 -12.44
CA SER A 953 -32.91 -0.40 -11.02
C SER A 953 -33.32 -1.59 -10.13
N SER A 954 -34.29 -2.40 -10.57
CA SER A 954 -34.68 -3.64 -9.87
C SER A 954 -33.55 -4.67 -9.85
N ILE A 955 -32.80 -4.82 -10.94
CA ILE A 955 -31.67 -5.76 -10.97
C ILE A 955 -30.42 -5.14 -10.34
N LYS A 956 -30.10 -3.89 -10.68
CA LYS A 956 -28.83 -3.25 -10.32
C LYS A 956 -28.77 -2.80 -8.85
N GLU A 957 -29.86 -2.21 -8.35
CA GLU A 957 -29.93 -1.61 -7.00
C GLU A 957 -30.72 -2.49 -6.03
N ARG A 958 -31.88 -3.03 -6.44
CA ARG A 958 -32.68 -3.92 -5.57
C ARG A 958 -32.17 -5.36 -5.54
N LEU A 959 -31.23 -5.71 -6.41
CA LEU A 959 -30.65 -7.05 -6.55
C LEU A 959 -31.70 -8.14 -6.81
N ASP A 960 -32.73 -7.78 -7.57
CA ASP A 960 -33.87 -8.65 -7.88
C ASP A 960 -33.59 -9.56 -9.09
N PHE A 961 -32.63 -10.46 -8.92
CA PHE A 961 -32.21 -11.44 -9.93
C PHE A 961 -31.61 -12.69 -9.28
N SER A 962 -31.44 -13.78 -10.03
CA SER A 962 -30.74 -14.99 -9.59
C SER A 962 -29.97 -15.68 -10.72
N CYS A 963 -28.82 -16.30 -10.40
CA CYS A 963 -27.96 -17.00 -11.35
C CYS A 963 -27.57 -18.37 -10.76
N ALA A 964 -27.58 -19.41 -11.61
CA ALA A 964 -27.32 -20.77 -11.17
C ALA A 964 -26.83 -21.69 -12.30
N ILE A 965 -26.18 -22.78 -11.89
CA ILE A 965 -25.67 -23.86 -12.74
C ILE A 965 -26.47 -25.13 -12.45
N PHE A 966 -26.84 -25.85 -13.50
CA PHE A 966 -27.68 -27.03 -13.44
C PHE A 966 -27.05 -28.21 -14.19
N SER A 967 -27.27 -29.43 -13.71
CA SER A 967 -26.77 -30.66 -14.34
C SER A 967 -27.34 -30.87 -15.75
N PRO A 968 -26.84 -31.85 -16.53
CA PRO A 968 -27.43 -32.20 -17.84
C PRO A 968 -28.94 -32.46 -17.80
N GLY A 969 -29.45 -32.97 -16.67
CA GLY A 969 -30.89 -33.20 -16.46
C GLY A 969 -31.64 -32.01 -15.84
N GLY A 970 -31.01 -30.84 -15.75
CA GLY A 970 -31.60 -29.60 -15.21
C GLY A 970 -31.74 -29.56 -13.68
N LYS A 971 -31.02 -30.38 -12.92
CA LYS A 971 -31.03 -30.30 -11.43
C LYS A 971 -30.05 -29.24 -10.96
N LEU A 972 -30.37 -28.49 -9.91
CA LEU A 972 -29.49 -27.46 -9.37
C LEU A 972 -28.17 -28.08 -8.87
N VAL A 973 -27.04 -27.54 -9.31
CA VAL A 973 -25.68 -27.98 -8.95
C VAL A 973 -24.99 -26.92 -8.09
N ALA A 974 -25.06 -25.65 -8.52
CA ALA A 974 -24.50 -24.52 -7.79
C ALA A 974 -25.36 -23.28 -8.03
N ASN A 975 -25.41 -22.39 -7.04
CA ASN A 975 -26.11 -21.12 -7.14
C ASN A 975 -25.32 -20.03 -6.43
N ALA A 976 -25.50 -18.80 -6.89
CA ALA A 976 -25.10 -17.62 -6.12
C ALA A 976 -26.09 -17.38 -4.96
N PRO A 977 -25.68 -16.64 -3.91
CA PRO A 977 -26.52 -16.30 -2.76
C PRO A 977 -27.54 -15.19 -3.12
N HIS A 978 -28.33 -15.42 -4.15
CA HIS A 978 -29.39 -14.53 -4.63
C HIS A 978 -30.76 -14.99 -4.13
N ILE A 979 -31.85 -14.40 -4.64
CA ILE A 979 -33.19 -14.53 -4.06
C ILE A 979 -33.66 -16.01 -3.99
N PRO A 980 -34.06 -16.51 -2.80
CA PRO A 980 -34.42 -17.92 -2.62
C PRO A 980 -35.63 -18.37 -3.44
N ILE A 981 -36.62 -17.49 -3.66
CA ILE A 981 -37.83 -17.81 -4.44
C ILE A 981 -37.51 -18.12 -5.91
N HIS A 982 -36.53 -17.43 -6.48
CA HIS A 982 -36.02 -17.70 -7.82
C HIS A 982 -35.34 -19.07 -7.85
N LEU A 983 -34.41 -19.32 -6.93
CA LEU A 983 -33.58 -20.53 -6.94
C LEU A 983 -34.42 -21.81 -6.82
N GLY A 984 -35.45 -21.79 -5.96
CA GLY A 984 -36.36 -22.92 -5.80
C GLY A 984 -37.17 -23.26 -7.05
N SER A 985 -37.53 -22.25 -7.86
CA SER A 985 -38.38 -22.42 -9.05
C SER A 985 -37.59 -22.57 -10.36
N MET A 986 -36.40 -21.96 -10.46
CA MET A 986 -35.54 -22.03 -11.65
C MET A 986 -35.18 -23.46 -12.06
N GLN A 987 -34.97 -24.37 -11.09
CA GLN A 987 -34.72 -25.78 -11.40
C GLN A 987 -35.85 -26.38 -12.26
N PHE A 988 -37.10 -26.12 -11.90
CA PHE A 988 -38.24 -26.62 -12.66
C PHE A 988 -38.35 -25.97 -14.03
N ALA A 989 -37.96 -24.70 -14.15
CA ALA A 989 -37.90 -24.01 -15.44
C ALA A 989 -36.87 -24.63 -16.38
N VAL A 990 -35.63 -24.82 -15.91
CA VAL A 990 -34.57 -25.46 -16.70
C VAL A 990 -34.97 -26.89 -17.08
N GLN A 991 -35.56 -27.66 -16.17
CA GLN A 991 -36.05 -29.01 -16.49
C GLN A 991 -37.18 -29.01 -17.52
N ALA A 992 -38.09 -28.04 -17.47
CA ALA A 992 -39.16 -27.91 -18.46
C ALA A 992 -38.59 -27.59 -19.85
N GLN A 993 -37.63 -26.65 -19.92
CA GLN A 993 -36.91 -26.33 -21.16
C GLN A 993 -36.13 -27.55 -21.68
N HIS A 994 -35.36 -28.22 -20.82
CA HIS A 994 -34.60 -29.41 -21.18
C HIS A 994 -35.48 -30.50 -21.81
N ARG A 995 -36.64 -30.81 -21.19
CA ARG A 995 -37.58 -31.82 -21.73
C ARG A 995 -38.17 -31.40 -23.07
N HIS A 996 -38.54 -30.13 -23.24
CA HIS A 996 -39.16 -29.65 -24.47
C HIS A 996 -38.18 -29.62 -25.66
N TRP A 997 -36.93 -29.25 -25.37
CA TRP A 997 -35.87 -29.06 -26.36
C TRP A 997 -34.91 -30.25 -26.49
N LEU A 998 -35.18 -31.37 -25.84
CA LEU A 998 -34.34 -32.56 -25.89
C LEU A 998 -34.03 -32.97 -27.35
N GLY A 999 -32.74 -33.05 -27.67
CA GLY A 999 -32.25 -33.38 -29.03
C GLY A 999 -32.38 -32.27 -30.07
N LYS A 1000 -32.80 -31.06 -29.70
CA LYS A 1000 -33.03 -29.92 -30.63
C LYS A 1000 -32.06 -28.75 -30.42
N LEU A 1001 -31.32 -28.72 -29.32
CA LEU A 1001 -30.40 -27.65 -28.98
C LEU A 1001 -29.04 -27.86 -29.65
N LYS A 1002 -28.37 -26.76 -30.01
CA LYS A 1002 -27.03 -26.70 -30.57
C LYS A 1002 -26.17 -25.69 -29.79
N PRO A 1003 -24.83 -25.78 -29.87
CA PRO A 1003 -23.95 -24.77 -29.29
C PRO A 1003 -24.33 -23.35 -29.74
N GLY A 1004 -24.48 -22.44 -28.79
CA GLY A 1004 -24.88 -21.05 -29.02
C GLY A 1004 -26.38 -20.75 -28.90
N ASP A 1005 -27.24 -21.78 -28.80
CA ASP A 1005 -28.67 -21.55 -28.54
C ASP A 1005 -28.91 -20.94 -27.16
N VAL A 1006 -29.85 -19.99 -27.05
CA VAL A 1006 -30.30 -19.38 -25.79
C VAL A 1006 -31.82 -19.42 -25.72
N LEU A 1007 -32.37 -19.71 -24.54
CA LEU A 1007 -33.82 -19.86 -24.32
C LEU A 1007 -34.35 -18.80 -23.35
N LEU A 1008 -35.59 -18.36 -23.53
CA LEU A 1008 -36.33 -17.46 -22.64
C LEU A 1008 -37.64 -18.12 -22.18
N THR A 1009 -37.95 -17.99 -20.89
CA THR A 1009 -39.23 -18.42 -20.29
C THR A 1009 -39.60 -17.60 -19.05
N ASN A 1010 -40.89 -17.35 -18.84
CA ASN A 1010 -41.44 -16.77 -17.60
C ASN A 1010 -42.80 -17.36 -17.20
N HIS A 1011 -43.34 -18.32 -17.98
CA HIS A 1011 -44.67 -18.84 -17.75
C HIS A 1011 -44.72 -19.69 -16.46
N PRO A 1012 -45.72 -19.51 -15.57
CA PRO A 1012 -45.85 -20.27 -14.32
C PRO A 1012 -45.85 -21.81 -14.49
N SER A 1013 -46.63 -22.33 -15.45
CA SER A 1013 -46.64 -23.75 -15.81
C SER A 1013 -45.29 -24.32 -16.30
N TRP A 1014 -44.32 -23.46 -16.58
CA TRP A 1014 -42.95 -23.80 -17.00
C TRP A 1014 -41.91 -23.37 -15.97
N GLY A 1015 -42.30 -23.25 -14.68
CA GLY A 1015 -41.38 -22.92 -13.59
C GLY A 1015 -41.11 -21.42 -13.41
N GLY A 1016 -41.89 -20.56 -14.05
CA GLY A 1016 -41.95 -19.13 -13.71
C GLY A 1016 -42.62 -18.90 -12.35
N THR A 1017 -42.19 -17.86 -11.64
CA THR A 1017 -42.76 -17.43 -10.34
C THR A 1017 -43.93 -16.48 -10.53
N HIS A 1018 -43.71 -15.46 -11.36
CA HIS A 1018 -44.71 -14.53 -11.88
C HIS A 1018 -44.17 -13.99 -13.23
N LEU A 1019 -44.96 -13.31 -14.04
CA LEU A 1019 -44.55 -12.98 -15.42
C LEU A 1019 -43.36 -12.01 -15.52
N PRO A 1020 -43.19 -11.02 -14.64
CA PRO A 1020 -42.05 -10.11 -14.75
C PRO A 1020 -40.69 -10.74 -14.39
N ASP A 1021 -40.66 -12.01 -13.95
CA ASP A 1021 -39.43 -12.78 -13.76
C ASP A 1021 -39.05 -13.54 -15.04
N LEU A 1022 -38.22 -12.91 -15.86
CA LEU A 1022 -37.74 -13.49 -17.12
C LEU A 1022 -36.54 -14.40 -16.85
N THR A 1023 -36.65 -15.68 -17.21
CA THR A 1023 -35.58 -16.68 -17.08
C THR A 1023 -34.94 -16.95 -18.42
N VAL A 1024 -33.66 -16.63 -18.54
CA VAL A 1024 -32.79 -16.97 -19.66
C VAL A 1024 -32.03 -18.25 -19.32
N VAL A 1025 -32.07 -19.25 -20.20
CA VAL A 1025 -31.42 -20.56 -20.02
C VAL A 1025 -30.49 -20.83 -21.19
N THR A 1026 -29.22 -21.10 -20.91
CA THR A 1026 -28.19 -21.39 -21.92
C THR A 1026 -27.60 -22.79 -21.69
N PRO A 1027 -27.77 -23.75 -22.62
CA PRO A 1027 -27.07 -25.03 -22.59
C PRO A 1027 -25.57 -24.85 -22.86
N VAL A 1028 -24.74 -25.56 -22.10
CA VAL A 1028 -23.29 -25.65 -22.32
C VAL A 1028 -22.94 -27.04 -22.83
N PHE A 1029 -22.23 -27.09 -23.96
CA PHE A 1029 -21.89 -28.32 -24.67
C PHE A 1029 -20.43 -28.73 -24.45
N VAL A 1030 -20.18 -30.03 -24.37
CA VAL A 1030 -18.85 -30.64 -24.48
C VAL A 1030 -18.92 -31.68 -25.60
N GLY A 1031 -18.30 -31.38 -26.75
CA GLY A 1031 -18.63 -32.08 -27.99
C GLY A 1031 -20.08 -31.79 -28.41
N ASP A 1032 -20.83 -32.84 -28.72
CA ASP A 1032 -22.24 -32.74 -29.13
C ASP A 1032 -23.24 -32.94 -27.97
N GLU A 1033 -22.75 -33.22 -26.75
CA GLU A 1033 -23.57 -33.50 -25.58
C GLU A 1033 -23.69 -32.27 -24.66
N ILE A 1034 -24.87 -32.10 -24.05
CA ILE A 1034 -25.09 -31.05 -23.06
C ILE A 1034 -24.44 -31.46 -21.75
N ALA A 1035 -23.38 -30.76 -21.35
CA ALA A 1035 -22.65 -31.02 -20.12
C ALA A 1035 -23.34 -30.41 -18.89
N PHE A 1036 -23.95 -29.22 -19.04
CA PHE A 1036 -24.72 -28.55 -18.00
C PHE A 1036 -25.55 -27.39 -18.60
N TYR A 1037 -26.43 -26.79 -17.81
CA TYR A 1037 -27.09 -25.53 -18.15
C TYR A 1037 -26.63 -24.42 -17.21
N VAL A 1038 -26.57 -23.21 -17.73
CA VAL A 1038 -26.54 -21.99 -16.92
C VAL A 1038 -27.88 -21.28 -17.09
N ALA A 1039 -28.39 -20.67 -16.02
CA ALA A 1039 -29.60 -19.86 -16.11
C ALA A 1039 -29.50 -18.59 -15.27
N SER A 1040 -30.09 -17.53 -15.80
CA SER A 1040 -30.20 -16.21 -15.18
C SER A 1040 -31.66 -15.79 -15.19
N ARG A 1041 -32.18 -15.39 -14.03
CA ARG A 1041 -33.54 -14.85 -13.89
C ARG A 1041 -33.44 -13.42 -13.40
N GLY A 1042 -34.09 -12.49 -14.09
CA GLY A 1042 -34.13 -11.08 -13.71
C GLY A 1042 -35.55 -10.57 -13.58
N HIS A 1043 -35.79 -9.73 -12.58
CA HIS A 1043 -37.07 -9.07 -12.36
C HIS A 1043 -37.17 -7.74 -13.12
N HIS A 1044 -38.26 -7.57 -13.86
CA HIS A 1044 -38.56 -6.36 -14.62
C HIS A 1044 -39.84 -5.69 -14.09
N THR A 1045 -39.83 -4.37 -13.90
CA THR A 1045 -41.01 -3.66 -13.35
C THR A 1045 -42.11 -3.45 -14.39
N ASP A 1046 -41.74 -3.42 -15.67
CA ASP A 1046 -42.68 -3.28 -16.78
C ASP A 1046 -42.28 -4.22 -17.92
N ILE A 1047 -43.22 -5.08 -18.31
CA ILE A 1047 -43.14 -6.02 -19.43
C ILE A 1047 -44.40 -5.98 -20.30
N GLY A 1048 -45.11 -4.84 -20.29
CA GLY A 1048 -46.32 -4.60 -21.08
C GLY A 1048 -47.63 -5.04 -20.42
N GLY A 1049 -47.70 -5.02 -19.07
CA GLY A 1049 -48.92 -5.30 -18.31
C GLY A 1049 -49.87 -4.11 -18.19
N MET A 1050 -50.95 -4.24 -17.42
CA MET A 1050 -51.95 -3.18 -17.21
C MET A 1050 -51.42 -1.93 -16.48
N GLY A 1051 -50.27 -2.01 -15.81
CA GLY A 1051 -49.67 -0.90 -15.08
C GLY A 1051 -48.15 -0.99 -15.04
N ILE A 1052 -47.51 0.11 -14.66
CA ILE A 1052 -46.04 0.21 -14.52
C ILE A 1052 -45.63 -0.28 -13.11
N THR A 1053 -46.10 -1.46 -12.75
CA THR A 1053 -45.80 -2.08 -11.45
C THR A 1053 -45.70 -3.59 -11.62
N SER A 1054 -44.71 -4.15 -10.92
CA SER A 1054 -44.38 -5.57 -10.88
C SER A 1054 -45.53 -6.47 -10.42
N MET A 1055 -46.48 -5.95 -9.63
CA MET A 1055 -47.63 -6.70 -9.14
C MET A 1055 -48.84 -5.75 -9.07
N MET A 1056 -49.75 -5.85 -10.05
CA MET A 1056 -51.04 -5.16 -10.00
C MET A 1056 -52.05 -6.02 -9.22
N PRO A 1057 -52.50 -5.58 -8.03
CA PRO A 1057 -53.44 -6.38 -7.23
C PRO A 1057 -54.79 -6.58 -7.93
N GLU A 1058 -55.11 -5.79 -8.96
CA GLU A 1058 -56.33 -5.91 -9.75
C GLU A 1058 -56.26 -6.95 -10.88
N SER A 1059 -55.07 -7.51 -11.18
CA SER A 1059 -54.91 -8.51 -12.25
C SER A 1059 -55.70 -9.79 -11.96
N ARG A 1060 -56.49 -10.24 -12.93
CA ARG A 1060 -57.36 -11.43 -12.93
C ARG A 1060 -56.95 -12.49 -13.94
N SER A 1061 -56.15 -12.12 -14.94
CA SER A 1061 -55.63 -13.00 -15.99
C SER A 1061 -54.15 -12.77 -16.23
N LEU A 1062 -53.41 -13.79 -16.68
CA LEU A 1062 -51.95 -13.70 -16.88
C LEU A 1062 -51.53 -12.56 -17.83
N TRP A 1063 -52.25 -12.34 -18.93
CA TRP A 1063 -51.88 -11.30 -19.91
C TRP A 1063 -51.99 -9.88 -19.34
N GLU A 1064 -52.72 -9.67 -18.24
CA GLU A 1064 -52.82 -8.38 -17.55
C GLU A 1064 -51.56 -8.05 -16.74
N GLU A 1065 -50.74 -9.06 -16.45
CA GLU A 1065 -49.46 -8.94 -15.75
C GLU A 1065 -48.30 -8.70 -16.74
N GLY A 1066 -48.46 -9.09 -18.01
CA GLY A 1066 -47.53 -8.76 -19.10
C GLY A 1066 -47.30 -9.88 -20.10
N ILE A 1067 -46.15 -9.83 -20.78
CA ILE A 1067 -45.77 -10.83 -21.80
C ILE A 1067 -45.70 -12.25 -21.23
N ILE A 1068 -46.29 -13.21 -21.94
CA ILE A 1068 -46.32 -14.63 -21.56
C ILE A 1068 -45.41 -15.43 -22.50
N VAL A 1069 -44.35 -16.02 -21.97
CA VAL A 1069 -43.35 -16.79 -22.71
C VAL A 1069 -43.20 -18.18 -22.09
N PRO A 1070 -43.90 -19.22 -22.62
CA PRO A 1070 -43.68 -20.60 -22.20
C PRO A 1070 -42.28 -21.10 -22.55
N THR A 1071 -41.87 -20.86 -23.80
CA THR A 1071 -40.54 -21.20 -24.34
C THR A 1071 -40.31 -20.37 -25.60
N MET A 1072 -39.14 -19.75 -25.70
CA MET A 1072 -38.70 -19.03 -26.88
C MET A 1072 -37.19 -19.22 -27.03
N LYS A 1073 -36.71 -19.51 -28.25
CA LYS A 1073 -35.28 -19.44 -28.57
C LYS A 1073 -34.97 -18.03 -29.04
N ILE A 1074 -33.97 -17.37 -28.45
CA ILE A 1074 -33.58 -15.97 -28.72
C ILE A 1074 -32.26 -15.85 -29.46
#